data_AF-A0A8T6RIX5-F1
#
_entry.id   AF-A0A8T6RIX5-F1
#
_cell.length_a   1.000
_cell.length_b   1.000
_cell.length_c   1.000
_cell.angle_alpha   90.00
_cell.angle_beta   90.00
_cell.angle_gamma   90.00
#
_symmetry.space_group_name_H-M   'P 1'
#
loop_
_entity.id
_entity.type
_entity.pdbx_description
1 polymer ?
#
loop_
_entity_poly.entity_id
_entity_poly.type
_entity_poly.pdbx_seq_one_letter_code
_entity_poly.pdbx_strand_id
1 'polypeptide(L)'
;MFLVILGKISDVDENSRTKNKELIRMVSNLSEEAILVIGGGVSGIQASLDLAEMGYRVYLVERSPSIGGVMAQLDKTFPTNDCSICILAPKMVEVARHQNIELFTYSEVKSVKKIENGFKVLIYSYPRYVDADKCTGCRQCQETCPIEIPNEYEMGLKKRKAIYILFPQAVPNIATIDNVNCIECGACEKRCKAKAIDYWQEIEEYEFDVKAIIIATGFDLINTTEITRLGHGKYPNVLTSLEYERMMSASGPTRGHVLRLSDGKKPKSLTFIQCVGSRNQNYAKYCSKVCCMYSTKESIITKEHYPEMDVQILYNDIRAMGKGFFEFIQRAKNEYGIKYVKGVPGEIEEDPETNDLIIYHEDIETGEIIERKSELVILAPAMIPKSYASDLLKILNISSNDYGFVKTLSPLETELDGIYVVGTASGPKDIPESVAEASGGAAKAALKIKEKQEFNEKLVEIIEDVEQPRIGVFVCWCGSNIGAVVDIKQVAEYVKTLPNVVYVTDNLYTCSGDTQTIIKEKIKEHKLNRIIVSSCTPSTHEELFRKTCAEAGLNPYLFDLANIREQCSWVHMNEPEKATEKAKDIIRMYVNRVNYSKPQNKLTINVTPSCAIIGGGISGMTAAQIIADKGFEVHVIEKTEKLGGFLNNIHKIHPLYKTPKEYFSPLFEKLNKNKLIKTHFSSELIEINGSIGNFELKLKENSNSLVINVGTIIIATGSQVSKPIGLFNYGNNDKIHNLEELESLLKENSIKEPERIGFILCANSRLKDGITYCSSICCTISLKNALEIKKRFPKSEISIFYRDINVYGKDEEFYRKLRENCNFISYNDINDIKLIKKDDNSFIFELKKANPEDNLKLELDRIILATAILPNDDNINLNKLFKIPLAYNGFFLEAHVKHRPLDFAADGIYLCGSCQSPKNLDESIAQACGAASRALIPLIRGKVEGEAIIAEINADLCVACEICTLHCPYGAPSIITDEDGNLKSKINQVLCKGCGVCAAGCPVNAITMKHFTDDQIKSMINSAYEETSQEEPKIITFLCNWCSYAGADNAGVSRFQYPTSIRPIRVMCSGRISILHILEAFRAGADGVLITGCHIGDCHYISGNFHTQRRVKTAKKILEKVGINPERLGLEWISASEGNKYANLIKDFVNKIKELKKNQEMVLKIAK
;
A
#
# COMPACT_ATOMS: atom_id res chain seq x y z
N MET A 1 -25.75 -14.87 14.96
CA MET A 1 -25.30 -16.28 14.87
C MET A 1 -23.97 -16.54 15.60
N PHE A 2 -23.02 -15.58 15.61
CA PHE A 2 -21.75 -15.67 16.38
C PHE A 2 -21.90 -15.73 17.92
N LEU A 3 -22.96 -15.14 18.48
CA LEU A 3 -23.25 -15.15 19.93
C LEU A 3 -23.73 -16.50 20.49
N VAL A 4 -24.19 -17.42 19.62
CA VAL A 4 -24.63 -18.76 20.04
C VAL A 4 -23.45 -19.73 20.17
N ILE A 5 -22.28 -19.36 19.66
CA ILE A 5 -21.09 -20.24 19.56
C ILE A 5 -20.29 -20.30 20.86
N LEU A 6 -20.33 -19.25 21.71
CA LEU A 6 -19.64 -19.26 23.01
C LEU A 6 -20.41 -20.00 24.11
N GLY A 7 -21.72 -20.23 23.93
CA GLY A 7 -22.60 -20.79 24.96
C GLY A 7 -22.65 -22.33 25.03
N LYS A 8 -21.85 -23.06 24.24
CA LYS A 8 -21.86 -24.54 24.22
C LYS A 8 -20.50 -25.20 24.49
N ILE A 9 -19.49 -24.42 24.90
CA ILE A 9 -18.17 -24.94 25.32
C ILE A 9 -17.93 -24.60 26.81
N SER A 10 -18.95 -24.75 27.66
CA SER A 10 -18.84 -24.52 29.10
C SER A 10 -19.01 -25.76 29.97
N ASP A 11 -19.28 -26.93 29.39
CA ASP A 11 -19.39 -28.18 30.15
C ASP A 11 -18.37 -29.21 29.63
N VAL A 12 -17.11 -29.01 30.02
CA VAL A 12 -16.12 -30.10 30.06
C VAL A 12 -15.63 -30.20 31.50
N ASP A 13 -16.01 -31.31 32.11
CA ASP A 13 -15.81 -31.78 33.47
C ASP A 13 -14.44 -31.39 34.08
N GLU A 14 -14.46 -30.68 35.23
CA GLU A 14 -13.27 -30.20 35.97
C GLU A 14 -12.43 -31.34 36.59
N ASN A 15 -12.86 -32.60 36.48
CA ASN A 15 -12.21 -33.75 37.14
C ASN A 15 -11.17 -34.52 36.30
N SER A 16 -10.81 -34.08 35.09
CA SER A 16 -9.74 -34.73 34.28
C SER A 16 -8.36 -34.06 34.39
N ARG A 17 -8.22 -32.97 35.18
CA ARG A 17 -7.03 -32.11 35.25
C ARG A 17 -5.78 -32.66 35.96
N THR A 18 -5.72 -33.95 36.29
CA THR A 18 -4.58 -34.53 37.05
C THR A 18 -3.70 -35.54 36.31
N LYS A 19 -3.89 -35.76 35.01
CA LYS A 19 -2.97 -36.58 34.20
C LYS A 19 -2.81 -36.06 32.77
N ASN A 20 -1.99 -35.03 32.59
CA ASN A 20 -1.15 -34.78 31.41
C ASN A 20 -0.51 -33.39 31.55
N LYS A 21 0.68 -33.35 32.16
CA LYS A 21 1.49 -32.13 32.34
C LYS A 21 2.70 -32.10 31.39
N GLU A 22 2.76 -32.97 30.39
CA GLU A 22 3.96 -33.19 29.56
C GLU A 22 3.83 -32.79 28.08
N LEU A 23 2.78 -32.06 27.67
CA LEU A 23 2.58 -31.67 26.26
C LEU A 23 2.72 -30.16 25.97
N ILE A 24 3.46 -29.41 26.78
CA ILE A 24 3.92 -28.08 26.35
C ILE A 24 5.12 -28.29 25.44
N ARG A 25 4.96 -28.00 24.14
CA ARG A 25 6.07 -27.98 23.19
C ARG A 25 6.95 -26.78 23.53
N MET A 26 7.95 -26.98 24.40
CA MET A 26 9.04 -26.02 24.54
C MET A 26 9.79 -26.00 23.21
N VAL A 27 9.53 -24.99 22.38
CA VAL A 27 10.26 -24.81 21.12
C VAL A 27 11.73 -24.62 21.49
N SER A 28 12.59 -25.54 21.09
CA SER A 28 14.00 -25.60 21.51
C SER A 28 14.90 -24.51 20.92
N ASN A 29 14.33 -23.47 20.31
CA ASN A 29 15.03 -22.34 19.66
C ASN A 29 14.39 -20.98 19.99
N LEU A 30 13.97 -20.75 21.23
CA LEU A 30 13.45 -19.45 21.67
C LEU A 30 14.59 -18.46 21.92
N SER A 31 14.58 -17.34 21.21
CA SER A 31 15.41 -16.18 21.52
C SER A 31 14.73 -15.36 22.62
N GLU A 32 15.45 -15.07 23.71
CA GLU A 32 14.98 -14.20 24.80
C GLU A 32 14.81 -12.72 24.38
N GLU A 33 15.15 -12.36 23.13
CA GLU A 33 15.10 -11.01 22.55
C GLU A 33 14.02 -10.84 21.47
N ALA A 34 12.93 -11.62 21.52
CA ALA A 34 11.87 -11.52 20.52
C ALA A 34 10.84 -10.42 20.82
N ILE A 35 10.13 -9.98 19.77
CA ILE A 35 8.98 -9.05 19.86
C ILE A 35 7.72 -9.76 19.35
N LEU A 36 6.62 -9.61 20.08
CA LEU A 36 5.32 -10.13 19.69
C LEU A 36 4.50 -9.08 18.94
N VAL A 37 3.91 -9.46 17.81
CA VAL A 37 2.93 -8.65 17.08
C VAL A 37 1.60 -9.42 17.03
N ILE A 38 0.52 -8.80 17.50
CA ILE A 38 -0.82 -9.41 17.58
C ILE A 38 -1.73 -8.80 16.51
N GLY A 39 -2.02 -9.58 15.46
CA GLY A 39 -2.87 -9.23 14.33
C GLY A 39 -2.07 -9.09 13.04
N GLY A 40 -2.36 -9.93 12.05
CA GLY A 40 -1.72 -10.00 10.73
C GLY A 40 -2.39 -9.13 9.66
N GLY A 41 -2.99 -8.00 10.04
CA GLY A 41 -3.43 -6.97 9.09
C GLY A 41 -2.24 -6.17 8.53
N VAL A 42 -2.51 -5.19 7.65
CA VAL A 42 -1.44 -4.36 7.03
C VAL A 42 -0.50 -3.72 8.06
N SER A 43 -1.00 -3.29 9.22
CA SER A 43 -0.17 -2.73 10.29
C SER A 43 0.73 -3.77 10.95
N GLY A 44 0.20 -4.95 11.28
CA GLY A 44 1.03 -6.00 11.91
C GLY A 44 2.10 -6.52 10.94
N ILE A 45 1.72 -6.72 9.68
CA ILE A 45 2.65 -7.06 8.60
C ILE A 45 3.79 -6.03 8.51
N GLN A 46 3.47 -4.73 8.46
CA GLN A 46 4.49 -3.68 8.37
C GLN A 46 5.38 -3.63 9.60
N ALA A 47 4.80 -3.71 10.81
CA ALA A 47 5.57 -3.68 12.05
C ALA A 47 6.53 -4.89 12.15
N SER A 48 6.06 -6.08 11.76
CA SER A 48 6.89 -7.28 11.73
C SER A 48 8.03 -7.16 10.72
N LEU A 49 7.77 -6.65 9.51
CA LEU A 49 8.82 -6.44 8.50
C LEU A 49 9.87 -5.42 8.97
N ASP A 50 9.46 -4.25 9.47
CA ASP A 50 10.40 -3.23 9.95
C ASP A 50 11.33 -3.79 11.04
N LEU A 51 10.76 -4.48 12.05
CA LEU A 51 11.53 -5.10 13.13
C LEU A 51 12.49 -6.18 12.61
N ALA A 52 12.01 -7.01 11.68
CA ALA A 52 12.79 -8.11 11.13
C ALA A 52 13.92 -7.61 10.22
N GLU A 53 13.69 -6.53 9.46
CA GLU A 53 14.69 -5.81 8.66
C GLU A 53 15.77 -5.16 9.54
N MET A 54 15.42 -4.74 10.76
CA MET A 54 16.40 -4.29 11.78
C MET A 54 17.19 -5.45 12.41
N GLY A 55 16.79 -6.71 12.18
CA GLY A 55 17.46 -7.90 12.71
C GLY A 55 16.76 -8.59 13.88
N TYR A 56 15.65 -8.06 14.40
CA TYR A 56 14.97 -8.64 15.57
C TYR A 56 14.14 -9.87 15.21
N ARG A 57 14.11 -10.86 16.11
CA ARG A 57 13.16 -11.96 16.05
C ARG A 57 11.75 -11.45 16.34
N VAL A 58 10.78 -11.82 15.49
CA VAL A 58 9.39 -11.42 15.61
C VAL A 58 8.48 -12.64 15.60
N TYR A 59 7.57 -12.71 16.56
CA TYR A 59 6.44 -13.62 16.53
C TYR A 59 5.20 -12.85 16.06
N LEU A 60 4.66 -13.21 14.89
CA LEU A 60 3.43 -12.60 14.36
C LEU A 60 2.27 -13.56 14.55
N VAL A 61 1.29 -13.17 15.35
CA VAL A 61 0.10 -13.99 15.67
C VAL A 61 -1.11 -13.45 14.92
N GLU A 62 -1.76 -14.29 14.13
CA GLU A 62 -2.99 -13.99 13.41
C GLU A 62 -4.08 -15.01 13.74
N ARG A 63 -5.23 -14.49 14.16
CA ARG A 63 -6.39 -15.28 14.56
C ARG A 63 -6.98 -16.05 13.37
N SER A 64 -7.01 -15.45 12.20
CA SER A 64 -7.54 -16.06 10.98
C SER A 64 -6.56 -17.08 10.39
N PRO A 65 -7.01 -18.00 9.52
CA PRO A 65 -6.13 -18.93 8.82
C PRO A 65 -5.09 -18.28 7.88
N SER A 66 -5.20 -16.98 7.61
CA SER A 66 -4.32 -16.21 6.74
C SER A 66 -4.15 -14.79 7.26
N ILE A 67 -2.97 -14.22 7.05
CA ILE A 67 -2.73 -12.78 7.19
C ILE A 67 -3.38 -12.00 6.03
N GLY A 68 -3.46 -10.68 6.17
CA GLY A 68 -3.97 -9.72 5.19
C GLY A 68 -5.05 -8.78 5.76
N GLY A 69 -5.83 -9.24 6.73
CA GLY A 69 -6.89 -8.47 7.37
C GLY A 69 -7.93 -7.91 6.38
N VAL A 70 -8.61 -6.82 6.77
CA VAL A 70 -9.66 -6.19 5.94
C VAL A 70 -9.11 -5.65 4.62
N MET A 71 -7.84 -5.21 4.57
CA MET A 71 -7.23 -4.71 3.34
C MET A 71 -7.24 -5.76 2.22
N ALA A 72 -7.11 -7.05 2.56
CA ALA A 72 -7.19 -8.13 1.59
C ALA A 72 -8.61 -8.30 1.00
N GLN A 73 -9.65 -7.82 1.67
CA GLN A 73 -11.05 -7.90 1.17
C GLN A 73 -11.39 -6.76 0.21
N LEU A 74 -10.64 -5.66 0.24
CA LEU A 74 -10.87 -4.51 -0.63
C LEU A 74 -10.50 -4.85 -2.08
N ASP A 75 -11.18 -4.26 -3.07
CA ASP A 75 -10.77 -4.34 -4.48
C ASP A 75 -9.63 -3.35 -4.77
N LYS A 76 -9.92 -2.07 -4.56
CA LYS A 76 -9.01 -0.94 -4.75
C LYS A 76 -8.90 -0.08 -3.48
N THR A 77 -7.87 0.75 -3.42
CA THR A 77 -7.59 1.64 -2.28
C THR A 77 -7.54 3.11 -2.69
N PHE A 78 -8.27 3.98 -1.99
CA PHE A 78 -8.25 5.44 -2.24
C PHE A 78 -6.97 6.07 -1.71
N PRO A 79 -6.48 7.22 -2.21
CA PRO A 79 -7.01 7.99 -3.33
C PRO A 79 -6.39 7.58 -4.69
N THR A 80 -5.42 6.67 -4.68
CA THR A 80 -4.69 6.24 -5.88
C THR A 80 -5.50 5.29 -6.76
N ASN A 81 -6.51 4.62 -6.19
CA ASN A 81 -7.26 3.54 -6.83
C ASN A 81 -6.40 2.30 -7.16
N ASP A 82 -5.26 2.15 -6.49
CA ASP A 82 -4.43 0.94 -6.60
C ASP A 82 -5.19 -0.29 -6.12
N CYS A 83 -4.97 -1.43 -6.78
CA CYS A 83 -5.48 -2.70 -6.28
C CYS A 83 -4.85 -3.04 -4.92
N SER A 84 -5.70 -3.36 -3.94
CA SER A 84 -5.29 -3.66 -2.56
C SER A 84 -4.30 -4.83 -2.50
N ILE A 85 -4.60 -5.93 -3.20
CA ILE A 85 -3.82 -7.17 -3.22
C ILE A 85 -2.46 -6.96 -3.87
N CYS A 86 -2.37 -6.07 -4.87
CA CYS A 86 -1.12 -5.79 -5.56
C CYS A 86 -0.10 -5.14 -4.61
N ILE A 87 -0.58 -4.40 -3.63
CA ILE A 87 0.25 -3.77 -2.59
C ILE A 87 0.48 -4.74 -1.42
N LEU A 88 -0.55 -5.47 -1.01
CA LEU A 88 -0.54 -6.25 0.23
C LEU A 88 0.10 -7.65 0.08
N ALA A 89 -0.21 -8.37 -1.00
CA ALA A 89 0.25 -9.75 -1.18
C ALA A 89 1.78 -9.88 -1.20
N PRO A 90 2.56 -8.98 -1.83
CA PRO A 90 4.02 -9.04 -1.74
C PRO A 90 4.52 -9.00 -0.29
N LYS A 91 3.99 -8.09 0.54
CA LYS A 91 4.35 -8.01 1.96
C LYS A 91 3.93 -9.25 2.75
N MET A 92 2.77 -9.83 2.44
CA MET A 92 2.33 -11.07 3.08
C MET A 92 3.31 -12.21 2.80
N VAL A 93 3.74 -12.36 1.55
CA VAL A 93 4.72 -13.38 1.13
C VAL A 93 6.08 -13.13 1.78
N GLU A 94 6.50 -11.86 1.84
CA GLU A 94 7.75 -11.45 2.51
C GLU A 94 7.75 -11.85 3.99
N VAL A 95 6.68 -11.51 4.71
CA VAL A 95 6.49 -11.90 6.14
C VAL A 95 6.61 -13.40 6.33
N ALA A 96 5.90 -14.20 5.53
CA ALA A 96 5.90 -15.65 5.67
C ALA A 96 7.24 -16.33 5.33
N ARG A 97 8.18 -15.60 4.73
CA ARG A 97 9.49 -16.12 4.31
C ARG A 97 10.66 -15.50 5.06
N HIS A 98 10.43 -14.42 5.79
CA HIS A 98 11.49 -13.68 6.46
C HIS A 98 12.10 -14.54 7.58
N GLN A 99 13.43 -14.71 7.61
CA GLN A 99 14.10 -15.61 8.55
C GLN A 99 13.90 -15.20 10.02
N ASN A 100 13.75 -13.92 10.27
CA ASN A 100 13.50 -13.37 11.61
C ASN A 100 12.02 -13.30 11.98
N ILE A 101 11.08 -13.71 11.13
CA ILE A 101 9.65 -13.71 11.45
C ILE A 101 9.15 -15.15 11.55
N GLU A 102 8.51 -15.47 12.65
CA GLU A 102 7.77 -16.71 12.83
C GLU A 102 6.28 -16.39 12.88
N LEU A 103 5.54 -17.00 11.95
CA LEU A 103 4.15 -16.67 11.66
C LEU A 103 3.22 -17.74 12.24
N PHE A 104 2.49 -17.37 13.28
CA PHE A 104 1.44 -18.18 13.90
C PHE A 104 0.08 -17.76 13.34
N THR A 105 -0.42 -18.49 12.34
CA THR A 105 -1.75 -18.25 11.77
C THR A 105 -2.74 -19.29 12.27
N TYR A 106 -4.01 -18.89 12.38
CA TYR A 106 -5.02 -19.66 13.08
C TYR A 106 -4.64 -19.84 14.56
N SER A 107 -4.13 -18.77 15.17
CA SER A 107 -3.57 -18.79 16.52
C SER A 107 -3.99 -17.56 17.32
N GLU A 108 -4.07 -17.70 18.65
CA GLU A 108 -4.49 -16.63 19.56
C GLU A 108 -3.63 -16.57 20.81
N VAL A 109 -3.37 -15.36 21.31
CA VAL A 109 -2.74 -15.14 22.61
C VAL A 109 -3.75 -15.45 23.72
N LYS A 110 -3.36 -16.32 24.67
CA LYS A 110 -4.21 -16.76 25.79
C LYS A 110 -3.83 -16.18 27.13
N SER A 111 -2.54 -15.96 27.38
CA SER A 111 -2.10 -15.28 28.60
C SER A 111 -0.85 -14.46 28.36
N VAL A 112 -0.74 -13.34 29.06
CA VAL A 112 0.45 -12.49 29.09
C VAL A 112 0.75 -12.16 30.54
N LYS A 113 1.97 -12.45 30.99
CA LYS A 113 2.45 -12.13 32.34
C LYS A 113 3.68 -11.25 32.21
N LYS A 114 3.66 -10.09 32.85
CA LYS A 114 4.83 -9.22 32.93
C LYS A 114 5.92 -9.91 33.76
N ILE A 115 7.14 -9.94 33.23
CA ILE A 115 8.35 -10.43 33.88
C ILE A 115 9.37 -9.29 34.00
N GLU A 116 10.50 -9.52 34.68
CA GLU A 116 11.49 -8.48 34.96
C GLU A 116 11.96 -7.74 33.69
N ASN A 117 12.24 -8.51 32.63
CA ASN A 117 12.77 -8.00 31.36
C ASN A 117 11.85 -8.33 30.17
N GLY A 118 10.54 -8.07 30.30
CA GLY A 118 9.58 -8.23 29.21
C GLY A 118 8.26 -8.90 29.64
N PHE A 119 7.80 -9.84 28.83
CA PHE A 119 6.53 -10.55 29.01
C PHE A 119 6.69 -12.02 28.68
N LYS A 120 6.15 -12.89 29.54
CA LYS A 120 5.91 -14.29 29.23
C LYS A 120 4.54 -14.43 28.58
N VAL A 121 4.50 -15.05 27.40
CA VAL A 121 3.29 -15.14 26.56
C VAL A 121 2.96 -16.60 26.26
N LEU A 122 1.68 -16.94 26.38
CA LEU A 122 1.12 -18.22 25.94
C LEU A 122 0.23 -18.01 24.71
N ILE A 123 0.50 -18.75 23.64
CA ILE A 123 -0.29 -18.78 22.40
C ILE A 123 -0.85 -20.17 22.17
N TYR A 124 -2.11 -20.22 21.74
CA TYR A 124 -2.73 -21.43 21.23
C TYR A 124 -2.77 -21.37 19.70
N SER A 125 -2.22 -22.40 19.05
CA SER A 125 -2.41 -22.64 17.62
C SER A 125 -3.51 -23.69 17.45
N TYR A 126 -4.58 -23.32 16.77
CA TYR A 126 -5.72 -24.20 16.58
C TYR A 126 -5.44 -25.22 15.47
N PRO A 127 -5.94 -26.46 15.60
CA PRO A 127 -5.77 -27.47 14.58
C PRO A 127 -6.45 -27.04 13.29
N ARG A 128 -5.71 -27.04 12.19
CA ARG A 128 -6.28 -26.86 10.85
C ARG A 128 -6.99 -28.12 10.36
N TYR A 129 -6.71 -29.24 11.04
CA TYR A 129 -6.99 -30.60 10.60
C TYR A 129 -6.35 -30.93 9.25
N VAL A 130 -5.26 -30.22 8.97
CA VAL A 130 -4.46 -30.31 7.75
C VAL A 130 -3.01 -30.05 8.15
N ASP A 131 -2.14 -31.01 7.88
CA ASP A 131 -0.70 -30.92 8.02
C ASP A 131 -0.16 -29.82 7.10
N ALA A 132 0.34 -28.76 7.72
CA ALA A 132 0.84 -27.55 7.05
C ALA A 132 2.03 -27.86 6.12
N ASP A 133 2.91 -28.78 6.52
CA ASP A 133 4.14 -29.11 5.78
C ASP A 133 3.86 -29.96 4.55
N LYS A 134 2.79 -30.78 4.60
CA LYS A 134 2.34 -31.59 3.46
C LYS A 134 1.39 -30.84 2.54
N CYS A 135 0.65 -29.85 3.03
CA CYS A 135 -0.37 -29.16 2.24
C CYS A 135 0.25 -28.33 1.11
N THR A 136 -0.12 -28.63 -0.13
CA THR A 136 0.35 -27.87 -1.32
C THR A 136 -0.58 -26.71 -1.69
N GLY A 137 -1.67 -26.50 -0.95
CA GLY A 137 -2.65 -25.46 -1.26
C GLY A 137 -3.37 -25.64 -2.61
N CYS A 138 -3.44 -26.87 -3.14
CA CYS A 138 -3.93 -27.16 -4.49
C CYS A 138 -5.46 -27.02 -4.67
N ARG A 139 -6.22 -26.91 -3.57
CA ARG A 139 -7.68 -26.71 -3.50
C ARG A 139 -8.56 -27.86 -4.02
N GLN A 140 -7.97 -28.97 -4.47
CA GLN A 140 -8.74 -30.13 -4.94
C GLN A 140 -9.68 -30.70 -3.88
N CYS A 141 -9.32 -30.60 -2.59
CA CYS A 141 -10.18 -31.02 -1.49
C CYS A 141 -11.48 -30.20 -1.39
N GLN A 142 -11.48 -28.94 -1.83
CA GLN A 142 -12.66 -28.08 -1.83
C GLN A 142 -13.66 -28.53 -2.90
N GLU A 143 -13.18 -29.00 -4.05
CA GLU A 143 -14.03 -29.44 -5.17
C GLU A 143 -14.96 -30.60 -4.80
N THR A 144 -14.51 -31.48 -3.90
CA THR A 144 -15.25 -32.70 -3.51
C THR A 144 -16.04 -32.56 -2.21
N CYS A 145 -15.86 -31.47 -1.46
CA CYS A 145 -16.53 -31.29 -0.18
C CYS A 145 -18.03 -31.02 -0.40
N PRO A 146 -18.95 -31.80 0.21
CA PRO A 146 -20.38 -31.64 -0.01
C PRO A 146 -21.00 -30.48 0.79
N ILE A 147 -20.31 -29.98 1.82
CA ILE A 147 -20.84 -28.97 2.73
C ILE A 147 -20.71 -27.57 2.15
N GLU A 148 -21.75 -26.75 2.28
CA GLU A 148 -21.76 -25.35 1.85
C GLU A 148 -22.17 -24.41 2.97
N ILE A 149 -21.35 -23.42 3.26
CA ILE A 149 -21.49 -22.49 4.39
C ILE A 149 -21.31 -21.06 3.85
N PRO A 150 -22.02 -20.03 4.34
CA PRO A 150 -21.73 -18.65 3.97
C PRO A 150 -20.25 -18.31 4.16
N ASN A 151 -19.61 -17.74 3.14
CA ASN A 151 -18.20 -17.37 3.20
C ASN A 151 -18.05 -16.01 3.89
N GLU A 152 -17.37 -16.01 5.03
CA GLU A 152 -17.16 -14.84 5.87
C GLU A 152 -16.27 -13.79 5.17
N TYR A 153 -15.28 -14.23 4.39
CA TYR A 153 -14.43 -13.34 3.59
C TYR A 153 -15.22 -12.65 2.47
N GLU A 154 -16.24 -13.31 1.93
CA GLU A 154 -17.15 -12.78 0.89
C GLU A 154 -18.42 -12.14 1.48
N MET A 155 -18.42 -11.83 2.78
CA MET A 155 -19.56 -11.20 3.48
C MET A 155 -20.88 -11.97 3.32
N GLY A 156 -20.81 -13.30 3.17
CA GLY A 156 -21.99 -14.15 2.97
C GLY A 156 -22.59 -14.14 1.56
N LEU A 157 -22.07 -13.32 0.63
CA LEU A 157 -22.57 -13.21 -0.75
C LEU A 157 -22.30 -14.47 -1.59
N LYS A 158 -21.39 -15.33 -1.14
CA LYS A 158 -21.07 -16.62 -1.75
C LYS A 158 -20.87 -17.66 -0.66
N LYS A 159 -21.19 -18.91 -0.96
CA LYS A 159 -20.88 -20.03 -0.07
C LYS A 159 -19.46 -20.55 -0.27
N ARG A 160 -18.78 -20.93 0.80
CA ARG A 160 -17.55 -21.72 0.82
C ARG A 160 -17.84 -23.15 1.27
N LYS A 161 -16.83 -24.02 1.16
CA LYS A 161 -16.87 -25.40 1.65
C LYS A 161 -16.35 -25.50 3.08
N ALA A 162 -16.62 -26.62 3.76
CA ALA A 162 -16.13 -26.86 5.13
C ALA A 162 -14.59 -26.95 5.18
N ILE A 163 -13.96 -27.58 4.19
CA ILE A 163 -12.52 -27.44 3.94
C ILE A 163 -12.30 -26.31 2.94
N TYR A 164 -11.46 -25.33 3.29
CA TYR A 164 -11.33 -24.10 2.50
C TYR A 164 -9.93 -23.49 2.61
N ILE A 165 -9.65 -22.53 1.73
CA ILE A 165 -8.55 -21.57 1.86
C ILE A 165 -9.23 -20.20 1.82
N LEU A 166 -8.92 -19.34 2.80
CA LEU A 166 -9.71 -18.14 3.10
C LEU A 166 -10.00 -17.26 1.87
N PHE A 167 -8.96 -17.03 1.05
CA PHE A 167 -9.08 -16.30 -0.22
C PHE A 167 -8.01 -16.74 -1.23
N PRO A 168 -8.07 -16.33 -2.51
CA PRO A 168 -7.14 -16.81 -3.55
C PRO A 168 -5.65 -16.59 -3.27
N GLN A 169 -5.29 -15.44 -2.69
CA GLN A 169 -3.91 -15.05 -2.39
C GLN A 169 -3.54 -15.23 -0.90
N ALA A 170 -4.25 -16.11 -0.17
CA ALA A 170 -4.04 -16.34 1.25
C ALA A 170 -2.59 -16.75 1.57
N VAL A 171 -2.06 -16.24 2.68
CA VAL A 171 -0.74 -16.57 3.22
C VAL A 171 -0.88 -16.91 4.71
N PRO A 172 -0.47 -18.11 5.15
CA PRO A 172 0.03 -19.21 4.32
C PRO A 172 -1.09 -19.79 3.44
N ASN A 173 -0.73 -20.30 2.25
CA ASN A 173 -1.68 -20.91 1.31
C ASN A 173 -2.00 -22.36 1.71
N ILE A 174 -2.55 -22.55 2.92
CA ILE A 174 -2.85 -23.84 3.53
C ILE A 174 -4.36 -24.01 3.68
N ALA A 175 -4.87 -25.19 3.38
CA ALA A 175 -6.27 -25.52 3.60
C ALA A 175 -6.58 -25.68 5.10
N THR A 176 -7.77 -25.27 5.52
CA THR A 176 -8.28 -25.41 6.89
C THR A 176 -9.65 -26.08 6.85
N ILE A 177 -9.90 -27.01 7.77
CA ILE A 177 -11.22 -27.61 7.98
C ILE A 177 -11.94 -26.85 9.10
N ASP A 178 -13.12 -26.34 8.77
CA ASP A 178 -14.10 -25.88 9.74
C ASP A 178 -14.74 -27.10 10.42
N ASN A 179 -14.25 -27.46 11.61
CA ASN A 179 -14.70 -28.63 12.36
C ASN A 179 -16.13 -28.51 12.88
N VAL A 180 -16.67 -27.29 13.02
CA VAL A 180 -18.05 -27.08 13.48
C VAL A 180 -19.03 -27.56 12.42
N ASN A 181 -18.71 -27.35 11.14
CA ASN A 181 -19.59 -27.68 10.03
C ASN A 181 -19.16 -28.93 9.24
N CYS A 182 -17.96 -29.47 9.50
CA CYS A 182 -17.47 -30.69 8.88
C CYS A 182 -18.30 -31.90 9.32
N ILE A 183 -18.67 -32.77 8.38
CA ILE A 183 -19.38 -34.04 8.65
C ILE A 183 -18.46 -35.27 8.57
N GLU A 184 -17.16 -35.06 8.50
CA GLU A 184 -16.13 -36.12 8.49
C GLU A 184 -16.31 -37.20 7.40
N CYS A 185 -16.90 -36.84 6.25
CA CYS A 185 -17.19 -37.79 5.17
C CYS A 185 -15.96 -38.43 4.47
N GLY A 186 -14.74 -38.00 4.79
CA GLY A 186 -13.48 -38.50 4.20
C GLY A 186 -13.23 -38.16 2.73
N ALA A 187 -14.11 -37.39 2.07
CA ALA A 187 -13.96 -37.07 0.64
C ALA A 187 -12.69 -36.25 0.35
N CYS A 188 -12.40 -35.25 1.19
CA CYS A 188 -11.21 -34.41 1.06
C CYS A 188 -9.91 -35.19 1.29
N GLU A 189 -9.90 -36.15 2.22
CA GLU A 189 -8.77 -37.04 2.48
C GLU A 189 -8.46 -37.90 1.25
N LYS A 190 -9.47 -38.58 0.69
CA LYS A 190 -9.32 -39.41 -0.53
C LYS A 190 -8.78 -38.63 -1.72
N ARG A 191 -9.17 -37.35 -1.84
CA ARG A 191 -8.73 -36.45 -2.91
C ARG A 191 -7.34 -35.88 -2.67
N CYS A 192 -6.85 -35.84 -1.43
CA CYS A 192 -5.58 -35.23 -1.07
C CYS A 192 -4.39 -36.14 -1.39
N LYS A 193 -3.81 -35.96 -2.59
CA LYS A 193 -2.61 -36.71 -3.01
C LYS A 193 -1.41 -36.53 -2.08
N ALA A 194 -1.29 -35.37 -1.42
CA ALA A 194 -0.22 -35.08 -0.48
C ALA A 194 -0.43 -35.74 0.90
N LYS A 195 -1.57 -36.40 1.13
CA LYS A 195 -1.95 -37.00 2.42
C LYS A 195 -1.78 -36.02 3.59
N ALA A 196 -2.23 -34.79 3.35
CA ALA A 196 -2.12 -33.70 4.30
C ALA A 196 -3.33 -33.59 5.24
N ILE A 197 -4.45 -34.29 5.00
CA ILE A 197 -5.61 -34.22 5.90
C ILE A 197 -5.30 -35.03 7.15
N ASP A 198 -5.49 -34.42 8.32
CA ASP A 198 -5.25 -35.02 9.62
C ASP A 198 -6.33 -34.58 10.61
N TYR A 199 -7.36 -35.39 10.78
CA TYR A 199 -8.51 -35.09 11.64
C TYR A 199 -8.18 -35.10 13.13
N TRP A 200 -7.02 -35.63 13.52
CA TRP A 200 -6.66 -35.85 14.92
C TRP A 200 -5.67 -34.79 15.45
N GLN A 201 -5.45 -33.72 14.69
CA GLN A 201 -4.66 -32.59 15.19
C GLN A 201 -5.30 -31.99 16.44
N GLU A 202 -4.49 -31.78 17.46
CA GLU A 202 -4.87 -31.12 18.70
C GLU A 202 -4.40 -29.65 18.69
N ILE A 203 -4.86 -28.88 19.69
CA ILE A 203 -4.36 -27.52 19.90
C ILE A 203 -2.90 -27.60 20.33
N GLU A 204 -2.04 -26.83 19.68
CA GLU A 204 -0.64 -26.70 20.08
C GLU A 204 -0.47 -25.47 20.98
N GLU A 205 0.19 -25.66 22.11
CA GLU A 205 0.52 -24.58 23.05
C GLU A 205 1.98 -24.13 22.88
N TYR A 206 2.18 -22.83 22.70
CA TYR A 206 3.48 -22.19 22.59
C TYR A 206 3.66 -21.19 23.72
N GLU A 207 4.66 -21.40 24.57
CA GLU A 207 5.05 -20.45 25.63
C GLU A 207 6.44 -19.88 25.32
N PHE A 208 6.57 -18.55 25.34
CA PHE A 208 7.85 -17.88 25.16
C PHE A 208 7.89 -16.48 25.79
N ASP A 209 9.10 -15.99 25.99
CA ASP A 209 9.36 -14.66 26.54
C ASP A 209 9.62 -13.65 25.40
N VAL A 210 9.07 -12.44 25.53
CA VAL A 210 9.24 -11.34 24.56
C VAL A 210 9.56 -10.03 25.28
N LYS A 211 10.35 -9.16 24.64
CA LYS A 211 10.72 -7.84 25.21
C LYS A 211 9.63 -6.78 25.05
N ALA A 212 8.81 -6.90 24.01
CA ALA A 212 7.75 -5.96 23.70
C ALA A 212 6.58 -6.64 22.97
N ILE A 213 5.40 -6.02 23.05
CA ILE A 213 4.17 -6.45 22.39
C ILE A 213 3.61 -5.29 21.56
N ILE A 214 3.21 -5.56 20.32
CA ILE A 214 2.52 -4.61 19.44
C ILE A 214 1.12 -5.14 19.13
N ILE A 215 0.08 -4.34 19.44
CA ILE A 215 -1.32 -4.65 19.16
C ILE A 215 -1.71 -4.04 17.80
N ALA A 216 -2.06 -4.91 16.84
CA ALA A 216 -2.42 -4.55 15.47
C ALA A 216 -3.68 -5.30 14.98
N THR A 217 -4.63 -5.54 15.90
CA THR A 217 -5.79 -6.43 15.71
C THR A 217 -6.84 -5.97 14.70
N GLY A 218 -6.76 -4.72 14.22
CA GLY A 218 -7.69 -4.20 13.22
C GLY A 218 -8.98 -3.66 13.84
N PHE A 219 -10.10 -3.85 13.15
CA PHE A 219 -11.43 -3.36 13.51
C PHE A 219 -12.50 -4.33 12.98
N ASP A 220 -13.74 -4.19 13.47
CA ASP A 220 -14.95 -4.79 12.88
C ASP A 220 -15.88 -3.67 12.37
N LEU A 221 -16.84 -4.01 11.51
CA LEU A 221 -17.90 -3.09 11.13
C LEU A 221 -19.13 -3.32 12.01
N ILE A 222 -19.84 -2.23 12.34
CA ILE A 222 -21.11 -2.33 13.05
C ILE A 222 -22.11 -3.17 12.24
N ASN A 223 -22.91 -3.97 12.95
CA ASN A 223 -23.98 -4.73 12.34
C ASN A 223 -25.13 -3.80 11.91
N THR A 224 -25.25 -3.53 10.62
CA THR A 224 -26.24 -2.58 10.09
C THR A 224 -27.68 -3.13 10.07
N THR A 225 -27.88 -4.43 10.27
CA THR A 225 -29.23 -5.01 10.40
C THR A 225 -29.96 -4.52 11.65
N GLU A 226 -29.24 -3.99 12.64
CA GLU A 226 -29.80 -3.40 13.86
C GLU A 226 -30.36 -1.99 13.63
N ILE A 227 -30.10 -1.38 12.46
CA ILE A 227 -30.61 -0.07 12.06
C ILE A 227 -31.78 -0.29 11.10
N THR A 228 -32.89 -0.80 11.63
CA THR A 228 -34.03 -1.33 10.86
C THR A 228 -34.59 -0.38 9.81
N ARG A 229 -34.61 0.93 10.08
CA ARG A 229 -35.09 1.99 9.16
C ARG A 229 -34.32 2.07 7.83
N LEU A 230 -33.14 1.45 7.74
CA LEU A 230 -32.33 1.42 6.51
C LEU A 230 -32.48 0.11 5.74
N GLY A 231 -33.26 -0.86 6.24
CA GLY A 231 -33.64 -2.06 5.49
C GLY A 231 -32.54 -3.10 5.23
N HIS A 232 -31.33 -2.97 5.79
CA HIS A 232 -30.27 -3.98 5.62
C HIS A 232 -30.66 -5.32 6.26
N GLY A 233 -30.49 -6.41 5.51
CA GLY A 233 -30.94 -7.75 5.89
C GLY A 233 -32.44 -8.02 5.66
N LYS A 234 -33.25 -6.97 5.42
CA LYS A 234 -34.65 -7.08 5.00
C LYS A 234 -34.77 -7.02 3.48
N TYR A 235 -34.15 -6.01 2.86
CA TYR A 235 -34.19 -5.80 1.41
C TYR A 235 -32.89 -6.29 0.77
N PRO A 236 -32.93 -7.21 -0.21
CA PRO A 236 -31.72 -7.76 -0.84
C PRO A 236 -30.83 -6.71 -1.52
N ASN A 237 -31.41 -5.60 -1.99
CA ASN A 237 -30.70 -4.55 -2.72
C ASN A 237 -30.08 -3.47 -1.79
N VAL A 238 -30.20 -3.63 -0.47
CA VAL A 238 -29.46 -2.83 0.51
C VAL A 238 -28.23 -3.61 0.94
N LEU A 239 -27.04 -3.08 0.67
CA LEU A 239 -25.75 -3.69 0.98
C LEU A 239 -24.92 -2.77 1.87
N THR A 240 -23.96 -3.32 2.59
CA THR A 240 -22.85 -2.57 3.18
C THR A 240 -21.78 -2.28 2.14
N SER A 241 -20.95 -1.27 2.39
CA SER A 241 -19.81 -0.95 1.53
C SER A 241 -18.82 -2.12 1.40
N LEU A 242 -18.64 -2.95 2.44
CA LEU A 242 -17.75 -4.10 2.34
C LEU A 242 -18.36 -5.25 1.52
N GLU A 243 -19.68 -5.48 1.60
CA GLU A 243 -20.39 -6.38 0.67
C GLU A 243 -20.24 -5.88 -0.78
N TYR A 244 -20.37 -4.58 -0.99
CA TYR A 244 -20.18 -3.96 -2.30
C TYR A 244 -18.73 -4.08 -2.82
N GLU A 245 -17.72 -3.91 -1.96
CA GLU A 245 -16.31 -4.17 -2.29
C GLU A 245 -16.10 -5.61 -2.77
N ARG A 246 -16.70 -6.59 -2.08
CA ARG A 246 -16.61 -7.98 -2.51
C ARG A 246 -17.27 -8.18 -3.87
N MET A 247 -18.44 -7.58 -4.11
CA MET A 247 -19.10 -7.62 -5.42
C MET A 247 -18.24 -7.01 -6.55
N MET A 248 -17.61 -5.86 -6.31
CA MET A 248 -16.75 -5.21 -7.30
C MET A 248 -15.39 -5.90 -7.50
N SER A 249 -14.97 -6.73 -6.55
CA SER A 249 -13.68 -7.41 -6.64
C SER A 249 -13.65 -8.43 -7.78
N ALA A 250 -12.59 -8.40 -8.58
CA ALA A 250 -12.37 -9.36 -9.67
C ALA A 250 -12.32 -10.83 -9.17
N SER A 251 -11.85 -11.05 -7.93
CA SER A 251 -11.82 -12.37 -7.28
C SER A 251 -13.06 -12.66 -6.43
N GLY A 252 -13.99 -11.71 -6.33
CA GLY A 252 -15.19 -11.78 -5.51
C GLY A 252 -16.32 -12.61 -6.09
N PRO A 253 -17.48 -12.68 -5.40
CA PRO A 253 -18.62 -13.53 -5.73
C PRO A 253 -19.14 -13.32 -7.16
N THR A 254 -19.19 -12.07 -7.63
CA THR A 254 -19.75 -11.70 -8.94
C THR A 254 -18.66 -11.36 -9.98
N ARG A 255 -17.38 -11.63 -9.67
CA ARG A 255 -16.22 -11.41 -10.56
C ARG A 255 -16.13 -9.96 -11.08
N GLY A 256 -16.45 -9.00 -10.22
CA GLY A 256 -16.42 -7.57 -10.54
C GLY A 256 -17.66 -7.03 -11.25
N HIS A 257 -18.71 -7.84 -11.41
CA HIS A 257 -20.00 -7.37 -11.92
C HIS A 257 -20.90 -6.87 -10.79
N VAL A 258 -21.41 -5.65 -10.94
CA VAL A 258 -22.36 -5.05 -10.00
C VAL A 258 -23.77 -5.51 -10.38
N LEU A 259 -24.45 -6.19 -9.46
CA LEU A 259 -25.74 -6.83 -9.68
C LEU A 259 -26.68 -6.56 -8.50
N ARG A 260 -27.98 -6.46 -8.78
CA ARG A 260 -29.05 -6.51 -7.78
C ARG A 260 -29.15 -7.93 -7.24
N LEU A 261 -29.18 -8.09 -5.92
CA LEU A 261 -29.30 -9.42 -5.31
C LEU A 261 -30.73 -9.98 -5.38
N SER A 262 -31.73 -9.11 -5.54
CA SER A 262 -33.14 -9.50 -5.70
C SER A 262 -33.41 -10.30 -6.99
N ASP A 263 -32.84 -9.88 -8.12
CA ASP A 263 -33.18 -10.42 -9.44
C ASP A 263 -31.98 -10.68 -10.37
N GLY A 264 -30.75 -10.38 -9.94
CA GLY A 264 -29.53 -10.59 -10.70
C GLY A 264 -29.31 -9.60 -11.85
N LYS A 265 -30.15 -8.56 -12.00
CA LYS A 265 -29.99 -7.55 -13.06
C LYS A 265 -28.90 -6.54 -12.71
N LYS A 266 -28.33 -5.91 -13.74
CA LYS A 266 -27.41 -4.78 -13.58
C LYS A 266 -28.23 -3.54 -13.17
N PRO A 267 -27.90 -2.87 -12.05
CA PRO A 267 -28.62 -1.69 -11.65
C PRO A 267 -28.32 -0.51 -12.57
N LYS A 268 -29.25 0.44 -12.67
CA LYS A 268 -29.05 1.73 -13.37
C LYS A 268 -28.83 2.91 -12.44
N SER A 269 -29.16 2.76 -11.16
CA SER A 269 -29.00 3.78 -10.13
C SER A 269 -28.46 3.19 -8.83
N LEU A 270 -27.64 3.99 -8.15
CA LEU A 270 -26.90 3.61 -6.95
C LEU A 270 -26.86 4.79 -5.97
N THR A 271 -27.25 4.55 -4.72
CA THR A 271 -27.17 5.57 -3.66
C THR A 271 -26.33 5.08 -2.49
N PHE A 272 -25.28 5.81 -2.15
CA PHE A 272 -24.49 5.60 -0.94
C PHE A 272 -25.05 6.41 0.22
N ILE A 273 -25.10 5.81 1.40
CA ILE A 273 -25.53 6.48 2.64
C ILE A 273 -24.35 6.54 3.60
N GLN A 274 -23.90 7.75 3.91
CA GLN A 274 -22.78 7.97 4.83
C GLN A 274 -23.20 7.85 6.31
N CYS A 275 -22.19 7.70 7.17
CA CYS A 275 -22.32 7.77 8.63
C CYS A 275 -23.30 6.72 9.21
N VAL A 276 -23.43 5.54 8.60
CA VAL A 276 -24.34 4.50 9.09
C VAL A 276 -23.80 3.93 10.40
N GLY A 277 -24.51 4.17 11.51
CA GLY A 277 -24.07 3.82 12.86
C GLY A 277 -22.92 4.65 13.43
N SER A 278 -22.35 5.59 12.65
CA SER A 278 -21.30 6.52 13.08
C SER A 278 -21.88 7.90 13.37
N ARG A 279 -21.20 8.69 14.21
CA ARG A 279 -21.67 10.01 14.66
C ARG A 279 -23.09 9.95 15.24
N ASN A 280 -23.42 8.82 15.85
CA ASN A 280 -24.76 8.50 16.33
C ASN A 280 -24.70 8.19 17.84
N GLN A 281 -25.58 8.80 18.62
CA GLN A 281 -25.59 8.68 20.09
C GLN A 281 -25.96 7.28 20.59
N ASN A 282 -26.71 6.52 19.79
CA ASN A 282 -27.18 5.18 20.15
C ASN A 282 -26.20 4.08 19.72
N TYR A 283 -25.21 4.41 18.89
CA TYR A 283 -24.23 3.47 18.34
C TYR A 283 -22.81 4.04 18.54
N ALA A 284 -22.03 4.26 17.47
CA ALA A 284 -20.72 4.89 17.57
C ALA A 284 -20.84 6.43 17.57
N LYS A 285 -20.53 7.04 18.73
CA LYS A 285 -20.60 8.50 18.94
C LYS A 285 -19.53 9.30 18.17
N TYR A 286 -18.53 8.61 17.62
CA TYR A 286 -17.39 9.14 16.90
C TYR A 286 -17.54 8.99 15.38
N CYS A 287 -16.64 9.62 14.63
CA CYS A 287 -16.54 9.43 13.19
C CYS A 287 -15.51 8.36 12.84
N SER A 288 -15.88 7.48 11.89
CA SER A 288 -15.04 6.39 11.40
C SER A 288 -13.93 6.80 10.41
N LYS A 289 -13.75 8.11 10.17
CA LYS A 289 -12.69 8.75 9.36
C LYS A 289 -12.65 8.39 7.86
N VAL A 290 -12.90 7.14 7.46
CA VAL A 290 -12.62 6.65 6.10
C VAL A 290 -13.84 6.52 5.19
N CYS A 291 -15.07 6.58 5.73
CA CYS A 291 -16.30 6.27 4.98
C CYS A 291 -16.59 7.18 3.81
N CYS A 292 -16.35 8.48 3.96
CA CYS A 292 -16.47 9.44 2.86
C CYS A 292 -15.52 9.08 1.70
N MET A 293 -14.33 8.56 2.02
CA MET A 293 -13.30 8.27 1.02
C MET A 293 -13.52 6.93 0.33
N TYR A 294 -13.85 5.86 1.06
CA TYR A 294 -14.15 4.58 0.39
C TYR A 294 -15.41 4.67 -0.47
N SER A 295 -16.43 5.42 -0.04
CA SER A 295 -17.67 5.54 -0.85
C SER A 295 -17.42 6.36 -2.12
N THR A 296 -16.57 7.38 -2.03
CA THR A 296 -16.11 8.14 -3.20
C THR A 296 -15.34 7.25 -4.17
N LYS A 297 -14.43 6.41 -3.64
CA LYS A 297 -13.69 5.44 -4.44
C LYS A 297 -14.61 4.44 -5.10
N GLU A 298 -15.47 3.78 -4.34
CA GLU A 298 -16.45 2.80 -4.84
C GLU A 298 -17.33 3.43 -5.93
N SER A 299 -17.75 4.68 -5.78
CA SER A 299 -18.50 5.43 -6.79
C SER A 299 -17.68 5.67 -8.07
N ILE A 300 -16.41 6.08 -7.96
CA ILE A 300 -15.52 6.26 -9.13
C ILE A 300 -15.33 4.92 -9.86
N ILE A 301 -15.00 3.85 -9.13
CA ILE A 301 -14.80 2.51 -9.75
C ILE A 301 -16.08 2.01 -10.41
N THR A 302 -17.24 2.31 -9.81
CA THR A 302 -18.54 2.01 -10.43
C THR A 302 -18.69 2.75 -11.75
N LYS A 303 -18.38 4.05 -11.80
CA LYS A 303 -18.44 4.86 -13.03
C LYS A 303 -17.40 4.46 -14.08
N GLU A 304 -16.21 3.99 -13.67
CA GLU A 304 -15.20 3.43 -14.58
C GLU A 304 -15.73 2.19 -15.32
N HIS A 305 -16.49 1.33 -14.63
CA HIS A 305 -17.07 0.12 -15.21
C HIS A 305 -18.44 0.34 -15.87
N TYR A 306 -19.23 1.30 -15.36
CA TYR A 306 -20.59 1.60 -15.79
C TYR A 306 -20.78 3.13 -15.90
N PRO A 307 -20.30 3.78 -16.99
CA PRO A 307 -20.33 5.24 -17.13
C PRO A 307 -21.73 5.87 -16.98
N GLU A 308 -22.76 5.17 -17.47
CA GLU A 308 -24.16 5.61 -17.46
C GLU A 308 -24.87 5.42 -16.10
N MET A 309 -24.25 4.75 -15.12
CA MET A 309 -24.86 4.51 -13.80
C MET A 309 -25.16 5.85 -13.11
N ASP A 310 -26.37 6.08 -12.62
CA ASP A 310 -26.69 7.28 -11.84
C ASP A 310 -26.29 7.09 -10.37
N VAL A 311 -25.18 7.70 -9.96
CA VAL A 311 -24.58 7.52 -8.63
C VAL A 311 -24.75 8.77 -7.76
N GLN A 312 -25.29 8.58 -6.56
CA GLN A 312 -25.48 9.62 -5.55
C GLN A 312 -24.86 9.22 -4.21
N ILE A 313 -24.29 10.18 -3.48
CA ILE A 313 -23.81 10.03 -2.12
C ILE A 313 -24.60 10.98 -1.21
N LEU A 314 -25.35 10.40 -0.28
CA LEU A 314 -26.07 11.11 0.79
C LEU A 314 -25.16 11.23 2.02
N TYR A 315 -24.88 12.46 2.45
CA TYR A 315 -23.92 12.72 3.51
C TYR A 315 -24.37 13.81 4.50
N ASN A 316 -23.68 13.90 5.64
CA ASN A 316 -23.84 15.00 6.59
C ASN A 316 -22.72 16.04 6.42
N ASP A 317 -21.47 15.66 6.72
CA ASP A 317 -20.28 16.47 6.41
C ASP A 317 -19.30 15.60 5.62
N ILE A 318 -18.69 16.17 4.59
CA ILE A 318 -17.58 15.51 3.89
C ILE A 318 -16.30 15.62 4.72
N ARG A 319 -15.75 14.46 5.10
CA ARG A 319 -14.53 14.35 5.91
C ARG A 319 -13.36 13.80 5.11
N ALA A 320 -12.75 14.68 4.32
CA ALA A 320 -11.63 14.38 3.44
C ALA A 320 -10.30 14.80 4.08
N MET A 321 -9.91 14.14 5.17
CA MET A 321 -8.63 14.40 5.87
C MET A 321 -7.55 13.47 5.37
N GLY A 322 -6.57 14.02 4.68
CA GLY A 322 -5.48 13.27 4.09
C GLY A 322 -4.98 13.98 2.85
N LYS A 323 -3.76 13.65 2.45
CA LYS A 323 -3.14 14.24 1.27
C LYS A 323 -3.90 13.83 0.01
N GLY A 324 -4.39 14.82 -0.75
CA GLY A 324 -5.12 14.60 -2.00
C GLY A 324 -6.57 14.13 -1.85
N PHE A 325 -7.10 14.04 -0.62
CA PHE A 325 -8.43 13.44 -0.40
C PHE A 325 -9.57 14.36 -0.85
N PHE A 326 -9.44 15.67 -0.63
CA PHE A 326 -10.47 16.59 -1.07
C PHE A 326 -10.48 16.72 -2.60
N GLU A 327 -9.31 16.74 -3.21
CA GLU A 327 -9.14 16.72 -4.67
C GLU A 327 -9.71 15.44 -5.27
N PHE A 328 -9.56 14.28 -4.60
CA PHE A 328 -10.19 13.03 -5.01
C PHE A 328 -11.72 13.10 -5.02
N ILE A 329 -12.33 13.83 -4.07
CA ILE A 329 -13.77 14.10 -4.07
C ILE A 329 -14.16 15.08 -5.18
N GLN A 330 -13.35 16.13 -5.42
CA GLN A 330 -13.60 17.04 -6.54
C GLN A 330 -13.52 16.31 -7.88
N ARG A 331 -12.58 15.38 -8.03
CA ARG A 331 -12.49 14.50 -9.20
C ARG A 331 -13.76 13.67 -9.38
N ALA A 332 -14.26 13.04 -8.31
CA ALA A 332 -15.51 12.29 -8.33
C ALA A 332 -16.71 13.13 -8.83
N LYS A 333 -16.82 14.38 -8.36
CA LYS A 333 -17.87 15.32 -8.78
C LYS A 333 -17.70 15.75 -10.24
N ASN A 334 -16.51 16.23 -10.60
CA ASN A 334 -16.28 16.96 -11.84
C ASN A 334 -16.02 16.05 -13.05
N GLU A 335 -15.30 14.94 -12.85
CA GLU A 335 -14.91 14.04 -13.94
C GLU A 335 -15.86 12.85 -14.09
N TYR A 336 -16.46 12.38 -13.00
CA TYR A 336 -17.33 11.19 -12.99
C TYR A 336 -18.81 11.51 -12.79
N GLY A 337 -19.16 12.78 -12.59
CA GLY A 337 -20.55 13.22 -12.43
C GLY A 337 -21.26 12.61 -11.21
N ILE A 338 -20.52 12.24 -10.16
CA ILE A 338 -21.10 11.67 -8.93
C ILE A 338 -21.80 12.80 -8.16
N LYS A 339 -23.08 12.61 -7.85
CA LYS A 339 -23.88 13.60 -7.12
C LYS A 339 -23.64 13.47 -5.62
N TYR A 340 -23.40 14.59 -4.95
CA TYR A 340 -23.27 14.63 -3.49
C TYR A 340 -24.38 15.49 -2.94
N VAL A 341 -25.23 14.93 -2.08
CA VAL A 341 -26.34 15.66 -1.48
C VAL A 341 -26.23 15.61 0.04
N LYS A 342 -26.29 16.80 0.65
CA LYS A 342 -26.18 16.98 2.09
C LYS A 342 -27.56 16.72 2.72
N GLY A 343 -27.76 15.49 3.17
CA GLY A 343 -29.05 14.98 3.62
C GLY A 343 -28.96 13.52 4.01
N VAL A 344 -28.96 13.21 5.31
CA VAL A 344 -28.98 11.81 5.77
C VAL A 344 -30.43 11.32 5.71
N PRO A 345 -30.70 10.15 5.09
CA PRO A 345 -32.07 9.69 4.89
C PRO A 345 -32.75 9.35 6.22
N GLY A 346 -34.06 9.59 6.27
CA GLY A 346 -34.92 9.22 7.40
C GLY A 346 -35.24 7.73 7.39
N GLU A 347 -35.73 7.22 6.26
CA GLU A 347 -36.17 5.83 6.08
C GLU A 347 -35.95 5.36 4.63
N ILE A 348 -35.84 4.04 4.45
CA ILE A 348 -35.81 3.37 3.15
C ILE A 348 -36.97 2.37 3.08
N GLU A 349 -37.73 2.47 2.00
CA GLU A 349 -38.78 1.53 1.64
C GLU A 349 -38.41 0.78 0.36
N GLU A 350 -38.99 -0.40 0.14
CA GLU A 350 -38.84 -1.16 -1.10
C GLU A 350 -40.18 -1.17 -1.83
N ASP A 351 -40.17 -0.84 -3.11
CA ASP A 351 -41.30 -1.01 -4.01
C ASP A 351 -41.51 -2.52 -4.27
N PRO A 352 -42.66 -3.10 -3.87
CA PRO A 352 -42.89 -4.54 -3.93
C PRO A 352 -43.02 -5.07 -5.36
N GLU A 353 -43.28 -4.22 -6.35
CA GLU A 353 -43.41 -4.65 -7.75
C GLU A 353 -42.05 -4.70 -8.46
N THR A 354 -41.17 -3.75 -8.16
CA THR A 354 -39.89 -3.56 -8.86
C THR A 354 -38.69 -4.03 -8.03
N ASN A 355 -38.82 -4.11 -6.71
CA ASN A 355 -37.74 -4.23 -5.72
C ASN A 355 -36.79 -3.02 -5.70
N ASP A 356 -37.21 -1.87 -6.26
CA ASP A 356 -36.46 -0.61 -6.18
C ASP A 356 -36.60 -0.01 -4.78
N LEU A 357 -35.58 0.74 -4.36
CA LEU A 357 -35.51 1.33 -3.03
C LEU A 357 -35.90 2.80 -3.09
N ILE A 358 -36.90 3.19 -2.30
CA ILE A 358 -37.37 4.57 -2.16
C ILE A 358 -36.72 5.17 -0.92
N ILE A 359 -35.97 6.25 -1.12
CA ILE A 359 -35.15 6.90 -0.10
C ILE A 359 -35.71 8.31 0.14
N TYR A 360 -36.20 8.56 1.34
CA TYR A 360 -36.68 9.89 1.73
C TYR A 360 -35.58 10.65 2.48
N HIS A 361 -35.15 11.79 1.94
CA HIS A 361 -34.17 12.65 2.59
C HIS A 361 -34.46 14.12 2.33
N GLU A 362 -34.06 14.98 3.26
CA GLU A 362 -34.03 16.43 3.06
C GLU A 362 -32.75 16.80 2.29
N ASP A 363 -32.82 17.73 1.34
CA ASP A 363 -31.64 18.46 0.87
C ASP A 363 -31.46 19.71 1.74
N ILE A 364 -30.46 19.69 2.61
CA ILE A 364 -30.20 20.77 3.58
C ILE A 364 -29.90 22.10 2.87
N GLU A 365 -29.45 22.07 1.61
CA GLU A 365 -29.15 23.30 0.88
C GLU A 365 -30.41 24.00 0.35
N THR A 366 -31.43 23.25 -0.04
CA THR A 366 -32.69 23.79 -0.59
C THR A 366 -33.85 23.79 0.41
N GLY A 367 -33.77 22.96 1.46
CA GLY A 367 -34.86 22.68 2.40
C GLY A 367 -35.95 21.76 1.84
N GLU A 368 -35.76 21.20 0.65
CA GLU A 368 -36.74 20.32 0.00
C GLU A 368 -36.62 18.88 0.50
N ILE A 369 -37.76 18.22 0.71
CA ILE A 369 -37.82 16.78 0.95
C ILE A 369 -37.83 16.08 -0.41
N ILE A 370 -36.81 15.27 -0.67
CA ILE A 370 -36.60 14.56 -1.93
C ILE A 370 -36.97 13.09 -1.75
N GLU A 371 -37.85 12.60 -2.62
CA GLU A 371 -38.09 11.18 -2.84
C GLU A 371 -37.14 10.67 -3.93
N ARG A 372 -36.18 9.83 -3.55
CA ARG A 372 -35.19 9.25 -4.47
C ARG A 372 -35.41 7.76 -4.64
N LYS A 373 -35.76 7.32 -5.85
CA LYS A 373 -35.75 5.90 -6.23
C LYS A 373 -34.36 5.44 -6.63
N SER A 374 -33.84 4.36 -6.05
CA SER A 374 -32.53 3.78 -6.36
C SER A 374 -32.64 2.27 -6.51
N GLU A 375 -31.96 1.68 -7.49
CA GLU A 375 -31.98 0.24 -7.71
C GLU A 375 -31.04 -0.53 -6.76
N LEU A 376 -30.04 0.16 -6.21
CA LEU A 376 -29.14 -0.38 -5.20
C LEU A 376 -28.81 0.70 -4.16
N VAL A 377 -28.71 0.33 -2.88
CA VAL A 377 -28.29 1.21 -1.79
C VAL A 377 -27.09 0.62 -1.06
N ILE A 378 -26.06 1.44 -0.86
CA ILE A 378 -24.84 1.04 -0.16
C ILE A 378 -24.70 1.83 1.14
N LEU A 379 -24.70 1.12 2.26
CA LEU A 379 -24.54 1.64 3.61
C LEU A 379 -23.05 1.71 3.96
N ALA A 380 -22.58 2.87 4.40
CA ALA A 380 -21.21 3.09 4.84
C ALA A 380 -21.09 2.93 6.38
N PRO A 381 -20.77 1.73 6.90
CA PRO A 381 -20.95 1.41 8.32
C PRO A 381 -19.83 1.97 9.19
N ALA A 382 -20.11 2.10 10.49
CA ALA A 382 -19.12 2.49 11.49
C ALA A 382 -18.06 1.41 11.68
N MET A 383 -16.80 1.83 11.80
CA MET A 383 -15.71 1.02 12.34
C MET A 383 -15.86 0.95 13.86
N ILE A 384 -15.85 -0.27 14.40
CA ILE A 384 -15.89 -0.55 15.84
C ILE A 384 -14.68 -1.41 16.24
N PRO A 385 -14.33 -1.47 17.53
CA PRO A 385 -13.29 -2.39 18.00
C PRO A 385 -13.61 -3.83 17.59
N LYS A 386 -12.58 -4.67 17.44
CA LYS A 386 -12.78 -6.11 17.25
C LYS A 386 -13.67 -6.67 18.35
N SER A 387 -14.59 -7.57 17.99
CA SER A 387 -15.51 -8.23 18.93
C SER A 387 -14.82 -8.87 20.15
N TYR A 388 -13.58 -9.33 20.00
CA TYR A 388 -12.76 -9.93 21.05
C TYR A 388 -11.75 -8.96 21.69
N ALA A 389 -11.79 -7.68 21.34
CA ALA A 389 -10.83 -6.69 21.85
C ALA A 389 -10.87 -6.62 23.38
N SER A 390 -12.06 -6.60 23.99
CA SER A 390 -12.20 -6.53 25.45
C SER A 390 -11.47 -7.66 26.17
N ASP A 391 -11.57 -8.89 25.67
CA ASP A 391 -10.91 -10.04 26.29
C ASP A 391 -9.40 -10.00 26.10
N LEU A 392 -8.92 -9.54 24.93
CA LEU A 392 -7.49 -9.31 24.72
C LEU A 392 -6.93 -8.24 25.67
N LEU A 393 -7.66 -7.14 25.89
CA LEU A 393 -7.23 -6.07 26.81
C LEU A 393 -7.11 -6.58 28.25
N LYS A 394 -8.03 -7.46 28.68
CA LYS A 394 -7.93 -8.16 29.99
C LYS A 394 -6.70 -9.06 30.06
N ILE A 395 -6.42 -9.83 29.01
CA ILE A 395 -5.23 -10.68 28.90
C ILE A 395 -3.94 -9.86 29.02
N LEU A 396 -3.91 -8.68 28.39
CA LEU A 396 -2.75 -7.77 28.38
C LEU A 396 -2.67 -6.85 29.61
N ASN A 397 -3.68 -6.85 30.47
CA ASN A 397 -3.81 -5.97 31.64
C ASN A 397 -3.69 -4.47 31.29
N ILE A 398 -4.42 -4.04 30.26
CA ILE A 398 -4.51 -2.63 29.82
C ILE A 398 -5.98 -2.22 29.61
N SER A 399 -6.25 -0.91 29.59
CA SER A 399 -7.62 -0.39 29.49
C SER A 399 -8.04 -0.07 28.04
N SER A 400 -9.35 -0.08 27.79
CA SER A 400 -9.93 0.56 26.61
C SER A 400 -10.17 2.06 26.85
N ASN A 401 -10.28 2.84 25.78
CA ASN A 401 -10.83 4.19 25.83
C ASN A 401 -12.37 4.14 25.89
N ASP A 402 -13.01 5.32 25.96
CA ASP A 402 -14.47 5.47 26.09
C ASP A 402 -15.28 4.89 24.90
N TYR A 403 -14.59 4.49 23.83
CA TYR A 403 -15.17 3.92 22.62
C TYR A 403 -14.83 2.42 22.43
N GLY A 404 -14.17 1.80 23.40
CA GLY A 404 -13.80 0.38 23.40
C GLY A 404 -12.52 0.04 22.63
N PHE A 405 -11.84 1.01 22.01
CA PHE A 405 -10.52 0.78 21.39
C PHE A 405 -9.42 0.83 22.46
N VAL A 406 -8.20 0.40 22.13
CA VAL A 406 -7.05 0.46 23.05
C VAL A 406 -6.82 1.90 23.50
N LYS A 407 -6.68 2.12 24.81
CA LYS A 407 -6.35 3.44 25.38
C LYS A 407 -4.87 3.76 25.16
N THR A 408 -4.59 5.00 24.74
CA THR A 408 -3.23 5.50 24.53
C THR A 408 -2.93 6.69 25.44
N LEU A 409 -1.71 6.75 25.99
CA LEU A 409 -1.22 7.88 26.79
C LEU A 409 -0.50 8.91 25.91
N SER A 410 0.23 8.42 24.92
CA SER A 410 0.84 9.18 23.84
C SER A 410 0.62 8.40 22.54
N PRO A 411 0.84 8.98 21.35
CA PRO A 411 0.73 8.22 20.12
C PRO A 411 1.54 6.92 20.20
N LEU A 412 0.88 5.79 19.89
CA LEU A 412 1.42 4.43 19.89
C LEU A 412 1.63 3.77 21.26
N GLU A 413 1.68 4.52 22.36
CA GLU A 413 2.01 4.00 23.70
C GLU A 413 0.76 3.72 24.53
N THR A 414 0.70 2.52 25.14
CA THR A 414 -0.35 2.16 26.10
C THR A 414 0.02 2.59 27.52
N GLU A 415 -0.84 2.25 28.48
CA GLU A 415 -0.59 2.49 29.91
C GLU A 415 0.52 1.60 30.49
N LEU A 416 0.84 0.48 29.82
CA LEU A 416 1.86 -0.46 30.25
C LEU A 416 3.10 -0.34 29.37
N ASP A 417 4.21 0.07 29.96
CA ASP A 417 5.50 0.16 29.27
C ASP A 417 5.90 -1.21 28.66
N GLY A 418 6.31 -1.19 27.39
CA GLY A 418 6.60 -2.40 26.61
C GLY A 418 5.42 -2.93 25.78
N ILE A 419 4.20 -2.37 25.95
CA ILE A 419 3.04 -2.66 25.09
C ILE A 419 2.67 -1.44 24.26
N TYR A 420 2.59 -1.63 22.95
CA TYR A 420 2.30 -0.60 21.95
C TYR A 420 1.06 -0.96 21.15
N VAL A 421 0.43 0.05 20.53
CA VAL A 421 -0.74 -0.15 19.65
C VAL A 421 -0.58 0.63 18.36
N VAL A 422 -0.95 0.00 17.24
CA VAL A 422 -0.82 0.57 15.90
C VAL A 422 -2.08 0.35 15.06
N GLY A 423 -2.30 1.23 14.08
CA GLY A 423 -3.38 1.10 13.13
C GLY A 423 -4.76 1.27 13.77
N THR A 424 -5.75 0.54 13.27
CA THR A 424 -7.14 0.75 13.68
C THR A 424 -7.47 0.21 15.08
N ALA A 425 -6.55 -0.53 15.72
CA ALA A 425 -6.74 -1.06 17.07
C ALA A 425 -6.85 0.05 18.14
N SER A 426 -6.26 1.23 17.89
CA SER A 426 -6.40 2.42 18.75
C SER A 426 -7.52 3.39 18.29
N GLY A 427 -8.19 3.09 17.18
CA GLY A 427 -9.31 3.87 16.64
C GLY A 427 -9.29 4.01 15.12
N PRO A 428 -10.38 4.50 14.49
CA PRO A 428 -10.55 4.51 13.03
C PRO A 428 -9.48 5.30 12.27
N LYS A 429 -8.85 4.66 11.28
CA LYS A 429 -7.73 5.19 10.47
C LYS A 429 -7.75 4.63 9.06
N ASP A 430 -7.05 5.31 8.15
CA ASP A 430 -6.80 4.79 6.81
C ASP A 430 -5.49 3.97 6.74
N ILE A 431 -5.21 3.38 5.58
CA ILE A 431 -4.02 2.55 5.35
C ILE A 431 -2.69 3.35 5.52
N PRO A 432 -2.49 4.54 4.91
CA PRO A 432 -1.25 5.32 5.04
C PRO A 432 -0.89 5.60 6.50
N GLU A 433 -1.87 6.06 7.27
CA GLU A 433 -1.69 6.36 8.69
C GLU A 433 -1.40 5.07 9.46
N SER A 434 -2.13 3.99 9.18
CA SER A 434 -1.95 2.69 9.83
C SER A 434 -0.58 2.04 9.54
N VAL A 435 -0.01 2.28 8.36
CA VAL A 435 1.34 1.84 7.96
C VAL A 435 2.40 2.70 8.63
N ALA A 436 2.21 4.03 8.68
CA ALA A 436 3.12 4.92 9.38
C ALA A 436 3.17 4.65 10.89
N GLU A 437 2.01 4.41 11.53
CA GLU A 437 1.92 4.00 12.93
C GLU A 437 2.59 2.65 13.18
N ALA A 438 2.43 1.69 12.27
CA ALA A 438 3.07 0.39 12.38
C ALA A 438 4.60 0.50 12.42
N SER A 439 5.19 1.29 11.52
CA SER A 439 6.62 1.62 11.57
C SER A 439 6.99 2.32 12.88
N GLY A 440 6.16 3.25 13.36
CA GLY A 440 6.41 3.91 14.64
C GLY A 440 6.39 2.94 15.83
N GLY A 441 5.47 1.99 15.84
CA GLY A 441 5.38 0.94 16.85
C GLY A 441 6.59 0.01 16.82
N ALA A 442 7.09 -0.31 15.63
CA ALA A 442 8.34 -1.06 15.44
C ALA A 442 9.54 -0.33 16.06
N ALA A 443 9.71 0.96 15.77
CA ALA A 443 10.77 1.77 16.40
C ALA A 443 10.68 1.77 17.94
N LYS A 444 9.48 1.96 18.48
CA LYS A 444 9.26 1.98 19.94
C LYS A 444 9.56 0.62 20.58
N ALA A 445 9.13 -0.47 19.96
CA ALA A 445 9.42 -1.83 20.43
C ALA A 445 10.92 -2.16 20.35
N ALA A 446 11.61 -1.74 19.28
CA ALA A 446 13.04 -1.94 19.09
C ALA A 446 13.91 -1.24 20.16
N LEU A 447 13.41 -0.20 20.85
CA LEU A 447 14.10 0.43 21.98
C LEU A 447 14.14 -0.45 23.25
N LYS A 448 13.33 -1.51 23.32
CA LYS A 448 13.32 -2.45 24.46
C LYS A 448 14.44 -3.49 24.40
N ILE A 449 15.11 -3.61 23.25
CA ILE A 449 16.27 -4.48 23.05
C ILE A 449 17.48 -3.57 22.91
N LYS A 450 18.50 -3.72 23.75
CA LYS A 450 19.70 -2.84 23.73
C LYS A 450 20.88 -3.50 23.04
N GLU A 451 20.84 -4.81 22.96
CA GLU A 451 21.88 -5.67 22.42
C GLU A 451 22.05 -5.43 20.92
N LYS A 452 23.31 -5.45 20.48
CA LYS A 452 23.66 -5.30 19.07
C LYS A 452 23.23 -6.56 18.33
N GLN A 453 22.43 -6.38 17.28
CA GLN A 453 21.92 -7.51 16.51
C GLN A 453 23.03 -8.13 15.66
N GLU A 454 23.23 -9.45 15.79
CA GLU A 454 24.15 -10.21 14.95
C GLU A 454 23.41 -10.72 13.70
N PHE A 455 23.94 -10.37 12.52
CA PHE A 455 23.42 -10.87 11.25
C PHE A 455 24.22 -12.11 10.86
N ASN A 456 23.66 -13.29 11.12
CA ASN A 456 24.29 -14.57 10.75
C ASN A 456 24.14 -14.85 9.26
N GLU A 457 25.15 -14.47 8.47
CA GLU A 457 25.28 -14.93 7.09
C GLU A 457 25.90 -16.33 7.10
N LYS A 458 25.14 -17.34 6.64
CA LYS A 458 25.70 -18.68 6.41
C LYS A 458 26.75 -18.58 5.30
N LEU A 459 27.99 -18.93 5.61
CA LEU A 459 29.05 -19.11 4.62
C LEU A 459 28.70 -20.34 3.76
N VAL A 460 28.48 -20.11 2.47
CA VAL A 460 28.26 -21.18 1.48
C VAL A 460 29.45 -21.18 0.52
N GLU A 461 29.96 -22.37 0.20
CA GLU A 461 31.00 -22.54 -0.82
C GLU A 461 30.45 -22.12 -2.20
N ILE A 462 31.10 -21.12 -2.82
CA ILE A 462 30.62 -20.51 -4.07
C ILE A 462 31.09 -21.37 -5.25
N ILE A 463 30.17 -21.74 -6.14
CA ILE A 463 30.48 -22.39 -7.41
C ILE A 463 30.99 -21.30 -8.38
N GLU A 464 32.24 -21.40 -8.83
CA GLU A 464 32.81 -20.48 -9.82
C GLU A 464 32.17 -20.66 -11.21
N ASP A 465 31.78 -19.55 -11.85
CA ASP A 465 31.18 -19.53 -13.18
C ASP A 465 32.24 -19.34 -14.28
N VAL A 466 33.04 -20.38 -14.52
CA VAL A 466 34.20 -20.35 -15.46
C VAL A 466 34.05 -21.28 -16.69
N GLU A 467 32.94 -21.99 -16.82
CA GLU A 467 32.73 -23.02 -17.86
C GLU A 467 31.60 -22.67 -18.85
N GLN A 468 31.51 -23.41 -19.96
CA GLN A 468 30.34 -23.35 -20.85
C GLN A 468 29.02 -23.55 -20.06
N PRO A 469 27.89 -22.95 -20.50
CA PRO A 469 26.62 -23.15 -19.82
C PRO A 469 26.26 -24.64 -19.69
N ARG A 470 25.88 -25.04 -18.48
CA ARG A 470 25.42 -26.38 -18.09
C ARG A 470 24.08 -26.21 -17.38
N ILE A 471 23.02 -26.34 -18.15
CA ILE A 471 21.66 -25.97 -17.74
C ILE A 471 20.94 -27.20 -17.18
N GLY A 472 20.40 -27.06 -15.97
CA GLY A 472 19.43 -28.00 -15.40
C GLY A 472 18.01 -27.45 -15.52
N VAL A 473 17.10 -28.23 -16.12
CA VAL A 473 15.69 -27.84 -16.28
C VAL A 473 14.78 -28.77 -15.48
N PHE A 474 13.99 -28.18 -14.58
CA PHE A 474 13.02 -28.89 -13.74
C PHE A 474 11.60 -28.54 -14.18
N VAL A 475 10.90 -29.48 -14.79
CA VAL A 475 9.54 -29.29 -15.33
C VAL A 475 8.50 -29.72 -14.29
N CYS A 476 7.67 -28.79 -13.82
CA CYS A 476 6.71 -29.06 -12.75
C CYS A 476 5.37 -29.53 -13.32
N TRP A 477 4.79 -30.57 -12.73
CA TRP A 477 3.41 -30.97 -13.01
C TRP A 477 2.40 -30.07 -12.28
N CYS A 478 2.81 -29.55 -11.12
CA CYS A 478 1.95 -28.83 -10.18
C CYS A 478 0.65 -29.59 -9.89
N GLY A 479 0.78 -30.91 -9.68
CA GLY A 479 -0.37 -31.82 -9.63
C GLY A 479 -1.11 -31.86 -10.97
N SER A 480 -2.38 -31.45 -10.97
CA SER A 480 -3.20 -31.33 -12.19
C SER A 480 -3.22 -29.91 -12.76
N ASN A 481 -2.54 -28.94 -12.14
CA ASN A 481 -2.63 -27.56 -12.59
C ASN A 481 -1.90 -27.31 -13.91
N ILE A 482 -0.77 -28.00 -14.12
CA ILE A 482 -0.03 -27.95 -15.39
C ILE A 482 -0.24 -29.29 -16.11
N GLY A 483 0.01 -30.41 -15.42
CA GLY A 483 0.00 -31.75 -16.01
C GLY A 483 -1.36 -32.28 -16.48
N ALA A 484 -2.48 -31.57 -16.26
CA ALA A 484 -3.77 -31.94 -16.87
C ALA A 484 -4.00 -31.29 -18.25
N VAL A 485 -3.19 -30.29 -18.61
CA VAL A 485 -3.36 -29.50 -19.85
C VAL A 485 -2.10 -29.60 -20.72
N VAL A 486 -0.93 -29.50 -20.11
CA VAL A 486 0.36 -29.60 -20.81
C VAL A 486 0.89 -31.00 -20.66
N ASP A 487 1.30 -31.62 -21.77
CA ASP A 487 2.01 -32.91 -21.74
C ASP A 487 3.44 -32.70 -21.21
N ILE A 488 3.60 -32.87 -19.90
CA ILE A 488 4.87 -32.66 -19.21
C ILE A 488 5.96 -33.61 -19.70
N LYS A 489 5.61 -34.85 -20.05
CA LYS A 489 6.59 -35.83 -20.49
C LYS A 489 7.12 -35.47 -21.88
N GLN A 490 6.22 -35.09 -22.78
CA GLN A 490 6.61 -34.61 -24.10
C GLN A 490 7.45 -33.33 -24.02
N VAL A 491 7.08 -32.40 -23.14
CA VAL A 491 7.88 -31.18 -22.89
C VAL A 491 9.26 -31.52 -22.34
N ALA A 492 9.36 -32.39 -21.34
CA ALA A 492 10.64 -32.77 -20.75
C ALA A 492 11.56 -33.45 -21.78
N GLU A 493 11.02 -34.31 -22.65
CA GLU A 493 11.81 -34.97 -23.70
C GLU A 493 12.31 -33.96 -24.74
N TYR A 494 11.46 -33.03 -25.16
CA TYR A 494 11.86 -31.94 -26.05
C TYR A 494 12.97 -31.08 -25.44
N VAL A 495 12.85 -30.71 -24.16
CA VAL A 495 13.83 -29.84 -23.48
C VAL A 495 15.22 -30.47 -23.41
N LYS A 496 15.35 -31.81 -23.38
CA LYS A 496 16.65 -32.50 -23.45
C LYS A 496 17.40 -32.26 -24.76
N THR A 497 16.69 -31.91 -25.83
CA THR A 497 17.29 -31.66 -27.15
C THR A 497 17.88 -30.27 -27.29
N LEU A 498 17.58 -29.36 -26.35
CA LEU A 498 18.01 -27.97 -26.40
C LEU A 498 19.50 -27.83 -26.07
N PRO A 499 20.20 -26.88 -26.70
CA PRO A 499 21.63 -26.67 -26.50
C PRO A 499 21.94 -26.34 -25.04
N ASN A 500 23.07 -26.86 -24.55
CA ASN A 500 23.59 -26.66 -23.19
C ASN A 500 22.74 -27.24 -22.05
N VAL A 501 21.62 -27.91 -22.35
CA VAL A 501 20.81 -28.63 -21.35
C VAL A 501 21.47 -29.96 -21.02
N VAL A 502 21.94 -30.11 -19.78
CA VAL A 502 22.68 -31.30 -19.33
C VAL A 502 21.86 -32.19 -18.39
N TYR A 503 20.80 -31.64 -17.79
CA TYR A 503 19.91 -32.37 -16.90
C TYR A 503 18.47 -31.89 -17.09
N VAL A 504 17.55 -32.82 -17.26
CA VAL A 504 16.10 -32.55 -17.28
C VAL A 504 15.41 -33.56 -16.39
N THR A 505 14.51 -33.07 -15.54
CA THR A 505 13.61 -33.93 -14.78
C THR A 505 12.23 -33.30 -14.68
N ASP A 506 11.23 -34.13 -14.41
CA ASP A 506 9.88 -33.70 -14.14
C ASP A 506 9.43 -34.14 -12.75
N ASN A 507 8.85 -33.22 -11.98
CA ASN A 507 8.46 -33.45 -10.58
C ASN A 507 7.03 -33.01 -10.31
N LEU A 508 6.33 -33.73 -9.44
CA LEU A 508 4.93 -33.45 -9.14
C LEU A 508 4.73 -32.03 -8.57
N TYR A 509 5.63 -31.61 -7.66
CA TYR A 509 5.66 -30.28 -7.05
C TYR A 509 7.10 -29.81 -6.84
N THR A 510 7.66 -29.05 -7.80
CA THR A 510 9.06 -28.59 -7.72
C THR A 510 9.34 -27.66 -6.52
N CYS A 511 8.32 -26.99 -5.98
CA CYS A 511 8.46 -26.12 -4.81
C CYS A 511 8.51 -26.86 -3.46
N SER A 512 8.30 -28.18 -3.41
CA SER A 512 8.35 -28.94 -2.15
C SER A 512 9.75 -28.95 -1.54
N GLY A 513 9.84 -29.08 -0.21
CA GLY A 513 11.13 -29.17 0.49
C GLY A 513 12.02 -30.29 -0.05
N ASP A 514 11.43 -31.47 -0.29
CA ASP A 514 12.14 -32.60 -0.88
C ASP A 514 12.74 -32.27 -2.26
N THR A 515 11.96 -31.60 -3.13
CA THR A 515 12.45 -31.25 -4.46
C THR A 515 13.50 -30.14 -4.41
N GLN A 516 13.42 -29.22 -3.45
CA GLN A 516 14.48 -28.24 -3.23
C GLN A 516 15.81 -28.92 -2.85
N THR A 517 15.76 -29.96 -2.02
CA THR A 517 16.94 -30.78 -1.70
C THR A 517 17.48 -31.47 -2.96
N ILE A 518 16.61 -32.05 -3.79
CA ILE A 518 16.99 -32.65 -5.08
C ILE A 518 17.66 -31.61 -6.00
N ILE A 519 17.13 -30.39 -6.09
CA ILE A 519 17.76 -29.31 -6.88
C ILE A 519 19.20 -29.07 -6.39
N LYS A 520 19.40 -28.95 -5.08
CA LYS A 520 20.72 -28.73 -4.48
C LYS A 520 21.69 -29.88 -4.76
N GLU A 521 21.22 -31.12 -4.68
CA GLU A 521 22.01 -32.32 -5.00
C GLU A 521 22.40 -32.35 -6.48
N LYS A 522 21.44 -32.11 -7.38
CA LYS A 522 21.66 -32.16 -8.83
C LYS A 522 22.54 -31.03 -9.34
N ILE A 523 22.52 -29.85 -8.70
CA ILE A 523 23.49 -28.78 -8.96
C ILE A 523 24.92 -29.30 -8.81
N LYS A 524 25.20 -30.02 -7.73
CA LYS A 524 26.53 -30.58 -7.45
C LYS A 524 26.86 -31.78 -8.35
N GLU A 525 25.94 -32.74 -8.47
CA GLU A 525 26.13 -33.98 -9.22
C GLU A 525 26.42 -33.74 -10.70
N HIS A 526 25.64 -32.87 -11.35
CA HIS A 526 25.78 -32.60 -12.78
C HIS A 526 26.63 -31.36 -13.08
N LYS A 527 27.24 -30.73 -12.06
CA LYS A 527 27.98 -29.46 -12.17
C LYS A 527 27.15 -28.41 -12.92
N LEU A 528 25.92 -28.19 -12.48
CA LEU A 528 25.01 -27.24 -13.11
C LEU A 528 25.44 -25.82 -12.72
N ASN A 529 25.60 -24.95 -13.71
CA ASN A 529 25.89 -23.53 -13.50
C ASN A 529 24.72 -22.63 -13.94
N ARG A 530 23.63 -23.19 -14.47
CA ARG A 530 22.38 -22.48 -14.77
C ARG A 530 21.20 -23.36 -14.38
N ILE A 531 20.17 -22.78 -13.78
CA ILE A 531 18.96 -23.51 -13.37
C ILE A 531 17.73 -22.84 -13.95
N ILE A 532 16.86 -23.65 -14.56
CA ILE A 532 15.52 -23.24 -14.97
C ILE A 532 14.51 -24.11 -14.25
N VAL A 533 13.55 -23.48 -13.59
CA VAL A 533 12.35 -24.17 -13.11
C VAL A 533 11.17 -23.74 -13.98
N SER A 534 10.56 -24.71 -14.66
CA SER A 534 9.41 -24.49 -15.54
C SER A 534 8.13 -24.82 -14.78
N SER A 535 7.46 -23.79 -14.25
CA SER A 535 6.35 -23.98 -13.32
C SER A 535 5.38 -22.79 -13.29
N CYS A 536 5.22 -22.17 -12.12
CA CYS A 536 4.34 -21.05 -11.82
C CYS A 536 5.01 -19.69 -12.07
N THR A 537 4.35 -18.63 -11.61
CA THR A 537 4.85 -17.25 -11.76
C THR A 537 6.08 -16.93 -10.91
N PRO A 538 7.07 -16.17 -11.45
CA PRO A 538 8.19 -15.59 -10.72
C PRO A 538 7.77 -14.81 -9.48
N SER A 539 6.63 -14.12 -9.54
CA SER A 539 6.07 -13.32 -8.44
C SER A 539 5.83 -14.14 -7.16
N THR A 540 5.76 -15.47 -7.27
CA THR A 540 5.54 -16.35 -6.12
C THR A 540 6.80 -17.10 -5.71
N HIS A 541 7.52 -17.75 -6.63
CA HIS A 541 8.56 -18.73 -6.26
C HIS A 541 9.96 -18.39 -6.78
N GLU A 542 10.18 -17.28 -7.50
CA GLU A 542 11.51 -16.89 -7.98
C GLU A 542 12.50 -16.78 -6.82
N GLU A 543 12.14 -16.05 -5.77
CA GLU A 543 13.03 -15.87 -4.61
C GLU A 543 13.27 -17.17 -3.83
N LEU A 544 12.27 -18.07 -3.77
CA LEU A 544 12.43 -19.38 -3.16
C LEU A 544 13.55 -20.16 -3.87
N PHE A 545 13.45 -20.28 -5.19
CA PHE A 545 14.42 -21.06 -5.95
C PHE A 545 15.78 -20.37 -6.06
N ARG A 546 15.82 -19.03 -6.08
CA ARG A 546 17.06 -18.26 -5.94
C ARG A 546 17.77 -18.59 -4.64
N LYS A 547 17.04 -18.65 -3.53
CA LYS A 547 17.58 -19.06 -2.24
C LYS A 547 18.02 -20.53 -2.25
N THR A 548 17.22 -21.44 -2.82
CA THR A 548 17.62 -22.85 -3.00
C THR A 548 18.93 -22.97 -3.79
N CYS A 549 19.10 -22.20 -4.86
CA CYS A 549 20.33 -22.15 -5.65
C CYS A 549 21.49 -21.58 -4.84
N ALA A 550 21.27 -20.49 -4.11
CA ALA A 550 22.28 -19.87 -3.24
C ALA A 550 22.76 -20.84 -2.15
N GLU A 551 21.86 -21.60 -1.54
CA GLU A 551 22.19 -22.65 -0.55
C GLU A 551 23.04 -23.79 -1.13
N ALA A 552 22.99 -24.02 -2.46
CA ALA A 552 23.86 -24.96 -3.16
C ALA A 552 25.18 -24.34 -3.64
N GLY A 553 25.41 -23.04 -3.41
CA GLY A 553 26.60 -22.33 -3.87
C GLY A 553 26.44 -21.67 -5.24
N LEU A 554 25.27 -21.76 -5.89
CA LEU A 554 25.02 -21.18 -7.20
C LEU A 554 24.50 -19.73 -7.07
N ASN A 555 25.10 -18.80 -7.84
CA ASN A 555 24.68 -17.40 -7.82
C ASN A 555 23.18 -17.25 -8.19
N PRO A 556 22.37 -16.51 -7.39
CA PRO A 556 20.93 -16.34 -7.62
C PRO A 556 20.51 -15.82 -9.01
N TYR A 557 21.40 -15.12 -9.71
CA TYR A 557 21.11 -14.54 -11.03
C TYR A 557 21.47 -15.46 -12.20
N LEU A 558 21.92 -16.68 -11.87
CA LEU A 558 22.09 -17.81 -12.80
C LEU A 558 20.86 -18.75 -12.79
N PHE A 559 19.83 -18.37 -12.03
CA PHE A 559 18.52 -19.01 -12.01
C PHE A 559 17.50 -18.18 -12.81
N ASP A 560 16.57 -18.86 -13.48
CA ASP A 560 15.41 -18.25 -14.12
C ASP A 560 14.16 -19.14 -13.97
N LEU A 561 12.97 -18.52 -13.99
CA LEU A 561 11.70 -19.23 -13.84
C LEU A 561 10.82 -19.08 -15.09
N ALA A 562 10.57 -20.19 -15.78
CA ALA A 562 9.71 -20.25 -16.96
C ALA A 562 8.25 -20.52 -16.54
N ASN A 563 7.38 -19.53 -16.74
CA ASN A 563 5.96 -19.62 -16.34
C ASN A 563 5.14 -20.39 -17.39
N ILE A 564 4.82 -21.64 -17.09
CA ILE A 564 3.99 -22.52 -17.91
C ILE A 564 2.64 -22.85 -17.25
N ARG A 565 2.30 -22.19 -16.13
CA ARG A 565 1.03 -22.38 -15.41
C ARG A 565 0.07 -21.22 -15.65
N GLU A 566 0.32 -20.07 -15.05
CA GLU A 566 -0.58 -18.92 -15.15
C GLU A 566 -0.68 -18.40 -16.59
N GLN A 567 0.43 -18.39 -17.32
CA GLN A 567 0.49 -17.85 -18.69
C GLN A 567 0.43 -18.94 -19.78
N CYS A 568 0.24 -20.20 -19.39
CA CYS A 568 0.04 -21.31 -20.31
C CYS A 568 -1.10 -22.25 -19.86
N SER A 569 -0.86 -23.22 -18.98
CA SER A 569 -1.84 -24.28 -18.70
C SER A 569 -3.23 -23.78 -18.26
N TRP A 570 -3.30 -22.75 -17.42
CA TRP A 570 -4.56 -22.25 -16.85
C TRP A 570 -5.41 -21.42 -17.82
N VAL A 571 -4.79 -20.87 -18.85
CA VAL A 571 -5.46 -19.98 -19.83
C VAL A 571 -5.75 -20.68 -21.16
N HIS A 572 -5.29 -21.92 -21.32
CA HIS A 572 -5.44 -22.74 -22.54
C HIS A 572 -5.98 -24.14 -22.22
N MET A 573 -6.86 -24.26 -21.22
CA MET A 573 -7.39 -25.55 -20.76
C MET A 573 -8.17 -26.29 -21.86
N ASN A 574 -8.71 -25.54 -22.81
CA ASN A 574 -9.49 -26.08 -23.93
C ASN A 574 -8.64 -26.41 -25.16
N GLU A 575 -7.32 -26.12 -25.15
CA GLU A 575 -6.41 -26.36 -26.27
C GLU A 575 -5.10 -27.05 -25.81
N PRO A 576 -5.16 -28.28 -25.21
CA PRO A 576 -4.00 -28.95 -24.59
C PRO A 576 -2.77 -29.12 -25.51
N GLU A 577 -3.00 -29.49 -26.78
CA GLU A 577 -1.91 -29.66 -27.76
C GLU A 577 -1.17 -28.34 -28.01
N LYS A 578 -1.92 -27.25 -28.23
CA LYS A 578 -1.34 -25.91 -28.41
C LYS A 578 -0.71 -25.38 -27.14
N ALA A 579 -1.29 -25.67 -25.96
CA ALA A 579 -0.70 -25.33 -24.68
C ALA A 579 0.66 -26.03 -24.49
N THR A 580 0.77 -27.27 -24.96
CA THR A 580 2.02 -28.05 -24.91
C THR A 580 3.09 -27.45 -25.82
N GLU A 581 2.75 -27.12 -27.07
CA GLU A 581 3.68 -26.42 -27.99
C GLU A 581 4.10 -25.05 -27.46
N LYS A 582 3.16 -24.28 -26.91
CA LYS A 582 3.47 -23.00 -26.27
C LYS A 582 4.41 -23.18 -25.06
N ALA A 583 4.23 -24.23 -24.26
CA ALA A 583 5.13 -24.50 -23.14
C ALA A 583 6.55 -24.82 -23.61
N LYS A 584 6.72 -25.59 -24.69
CA LYS A 584 8.02 -25.84 -25.33
C LYS A 584 8.70 -24.55 -25.76
N ASP A 585 7.95 -23.66 -26.43
CA ASP A 585 8.46 -22.36 -26.88
C ASP A 585 8.91 -21.49 -25.69
N ILE A 586 8.09 -21.38 -24.64
CA ILE A 586 8.43 -20.61 -23.43
C ILE A 586 9.73 -21.15 -22.80
N ILE A 587 9.86 -22.46 -22.64
CA ILE A 587 11.06 -23.04 -22.03
C ILE A 587 12.28 -22.83 -22.93
N ARG A 588 12.16 -22.98 -24.25
CA ARG A 588 13.24 -22.70 -25.22
C ARG A 588 13.71 -21.25 -25.12
N MET A 589 12.79 -20.29 -24.98
CA MET A 589 13.13 -18.87 -24.77
C MET A 589 13.97 -18.67 -23.51
N TYR A 590 13.60 -19.30 -22.40
CA TYR A 590 14.34 -19.19 -21.15
C TYR A 590 15.68 -19.94 -21.16
N VAL A 591 15.77 -21.11 -21.81
CA VAL A 591 17.05 -21.82 -22.04
C VAL A 591 18.02 -20.93 -22.83
N ASN A 592 17.55 -20.28 -23.89
CA ASN A 592 18.37 -19.33 -24.65
C ASN A 592 18.73 -18.06 -23.88
N ARG A 593 17.86 -17.59 -22.99
CA ARG A 593 18.14 -16.44 -22.11
C ARG A 593 19.28 -16.74 -21.14
N VAL A 594 19.26 -17.88 -20.46
CA VAL A 594 20.23 -18.18 -19.38
C VAL A 594 21.65 -18.43 -19.89
N ASN A 595 21.81 -18.76 -21.18
CA ASN A 595 23.12 -18.82 -21.84
C ASN A 595 23.89 -17.49 -21.77
N TYR A 596 23.17 -16.36 -21.68
CA TYR A 596 23.77 -15.03 -21.54
C TYR A 596 23.72 -14.49 -20.10
N SER A 597 23.17 -15.26 -19.16
CA SER A 597 23.19 -14.88 -17.74
C SER A 597 24.61 -14.94 -17.20
N LYS A 598 24.96 -13.95 -16.39
CA LYS A 598 26.23 -13.85 -15.66
C LYS A 598 25.93 -13.73 -14.17
N PRO A 599 26.82 -14.20 -13.28
CA PRO A 599 26.66 -13.99 -11.84
C PRO A 599 26.57 -12.49 -11.57
N GLN A 600 25.63 -12.10 -10.71
CA GLN A 600 25.52 -10.73 -10.25
C GLN A 600 25.77 -10.69 -8.75
N ASN A 601 26.55 -9.70 -8.33
CA ASN A 601 26.83 -9.45 -6.92
C ASN A 601 26.12 -8.17 -6.53
N LYS A 602 25.42 -8.21 -5.39
CA LYS A 602 24.91 -7.00 -4.79
C LYS A 602 26.10 -6.20 -4.26
N LEU A 603 26.11 -4.90 -4.52
CA LEU A 603 27.10 -4.01 -3.93
C LEU A 603 26.72 -3.78 -2.47
N THR A 604 27.62 -4.07 -1.56
CA THR A 604 27.45 -3.77 -0.14
C THR A 604 28.17 -2.48 0.19
N ILE A 605 27.48 -1.55 0.83
CA ILE A 605 28.05 -0.27 1.26
C ILE A 605 27.89 -0.13 2.76
N ASN A 606 28.97 0.25 3.42
CA ASN A 606 28.95 0.56 4.85
C ASN A 606 28.11 1.82 5.10
N VAL A 607 27.32 1.79 6.17
CA VAL A 607 26.47 2.89 6.59
C VAL A 607 27.19 3.67 7.67
N THR A 608 27.37 4.97 7.44
CA THR A 608 27.80 5.94 8.46
C THR A 608 26.79 5.92 9.60
N PRO A 609 27.18 5.65 10.86
CA PRO A 609 26.27 5.43 11.99
C PRO A 609 25.73 6.75 12.58
N SER A 610 25.24 7.63 11.71
CA SER A 610 24.70 8.95 12.05
C SER A 610 23.50 9.29 11.15
N CYS A 611 22.57 10.09 11.66
CA CYS A 611 21.39 10.56 10.94
C CYS A 611 21.32 12.09 10.94
N ALA A 612 20.95 12.71 9.81
CA ALA A 612 20.59 14.12 9.77
C ALA A 612 19.07 14.31 9.80
N ILE A 613 18.59 15.29 10.57
CA ILE A 613 17.19 15.68 10.65
C ILE A 613 17.09 17.14 10.26
N ILE A 614 16.36 17.42 9.18
CA ILE A 614 16.18 18.78 8.66
C ILE A 614 14.85 19.33 9.20
N GLY A 615 14.92 20.22 10.18
CA GLY A 615 13.79 20.84 10.86
C GLY A 615 13.63 20.37 12.31
N GLY A 616 13.72 21.30 13.25
CA GLY A 616 13.64 21.12 14.70
C GLY A 616 12.23 21.26 15.29
N GLY A 617 11.18 21.00 14.50
CA GLY A 617 9.80 20.92 14.99
C GLY A 617 9.54 19.65 15.82
N ILE A 618 8.30 19.46 16.30
CA ILE A 618 7.96 18.28 17.11
C ILE A 618 8.30 16.95 16.40
N SER A 619 8.05 16.84 15.10
CA SER A 619 8.38 15.64 14.34
C SER A 619 9.89 15.38 14.28
N GLY A 620 10.70 16.42 14.00
CA GLY A 620 12.15 16.27 13.96
C GLY A 620 12.72 15.92 15.33
N MET A 621 12.25 16.59 16.39
CA MET A 621 12.64 16.30 17.77
C MET A 621 12.28 14.87 18.21
N THR A 622 11.07 14.40 17.90
CA THR A 622 10.66 13.03 18.20
C THR A 622 11.52 12.02 17.45
N ALA A 623 11.78 12.23 16.15
CA ALA A 623 12.63 11.33 15.38
C ALA A 623 14.07 11.31 15.92
N ALA A 624 14.62 12.49 16.29
CA ALA A 624 15.95 12.61 16.86
C ALA A 624 16.10 11.80 18.14
N GLN A 625 15.13 11.93 19.04
CA GLN A 625 15.12 11.22 20.31
C GLN A 625 15.10 9.71 20.10
N ILE A 626 14.25 9.19 19.22
CA ILE A 626 14.15 7.74 18.96
C ILE A 626 15.47 7.16 18.42
N ILE A 627 16.09 7.84 17.44
CA ILE A 627 17.34 7.37 16.83
C ILE A 627 18.49 7.43 17.84
N ALA A 628 18.57 8.51 18.62
CA ALA A 628 19.60 8.68 19.65
C ALA A 628 19.41 7.73 20.84
N ASP A 629 18.17 7.44 21.25
CA ASP A 629 17.87 6.45 22.29
C ASP A 629 18.27 5.03 21.87
N LYS A 630 18.33 4.77 20.55
CA LYS A 630 18.87 3.52 20.02
C LYS A 630 20.40 3.49 19.97
N GLY A 631 21.07 4.63 20.16
CA GLY A 631 22.52 4.74 20.26
C GLY A 631 23.24 5.31 19.04
N PHE A 632 22.53 5.94 18.10
CA PHE A 632 23.15 6.56 16.92
C PHE A 632 23.30 8.08 17.08
N GLU A 633 24.35 8.65 16.48
CA GLU A 633 24.53 10.10 16.43
C GLU A 633 23.44 10.75 15.56
N VAL A 634 22.95 11.93 15.97
CA VAL A 634 21.92 12.67 15.24
C VAL A 634 22.30 14.14 15.14
N HIS A 635 22.26 14.67 13.93
CA HIS A 635 22.38 16.10 13.64
C HIS A 635 21.01 16.70 13.36
N VAL A 636 20.50 17.55 14.26
CA VAL A 636 19.26 18.33 14.03
C VAL A 636 19.65 19.67 13.43
N ILE A 637 19.28 19.90 12.18
CA ILE A 637 19.55 21.13 11.44
C ILE A 637 18.30 22.01 11.53
N GLU A 638 18.40 23.11 12.27
CA GLU A 638 17.30 24.05 12.53
C GLU A 638 17.64 25.44 11.98
N LYS A 639 16.75 25.95 11.13
CA LYS A 639 16.91 27.23 10.45
C LYS A 639 16.83 28.42 11.41
N THR A 640 16.08 28.28 12.50
CA THR A 640 15.89 29.33 13.50
C THR A 640 16.84 29.17 14.70
N GLU A 641 16.78 30.11 15.64
CA GLU A 641 17.54 30.07 16.89
C GLU A 641 16.95 29.13 17.96
N LYS A 642 15.78 28.53 17.71
CA LYS A 642 15.07 27.71 18.70
C LYS A 642 14.31 26.54 18.07
N LEU A 643 14.28 25.43 18.80
CA LEU A 643 13.45 24.27 18.46
C LEU A 643 11.96 24.52 18.75
N GLY A 644 11.10 23.63 18.26
CA GLY A 644 9.66 23.63 18.54
C GLY A 644 8.78 23.98 17.33
N GLY A 645 9.34 24.65 16.32
CA GLY A 645 8.64 25.02 15.08
C GLY A 645 7.33 25.78 15.33
N PHE A 646 6.32 25.53 14.49
CA PHE A 646 5.02 26.22 14.53
C PHE A 646 4.29 26.14 15.88
N LEU A 647 4.50 25.07 16.65
CA LEU A 647 3.84 24.88 17.94
C LEU A 647 4.24 25.94 18.97
N ASN A 648 5.40 26.59 18.84
CA ASN A 648 5.78 27.73 19.68
C ASN A 648 4.77 28.89 19.59
N ASN A 649 4.05 29.00 18.48
CA ASN A 649 3.10 30.08 18.22
C ASN A 649 1.70 29.76 18.77
N ILE A 650 1.42 28.53 19.18
CA ILE A 650 0.10 28.10 19.69
C ILE A 650 -0.07 28.42 21.19
N HIS A 651 -1.26 28.83 21.63
CA HIS A 651 -1.56 29.12 23.05
C HIS A 651 -1.76 27.84 23.87
N LYS A 652 -2.68 26.98 23.42
CA LYS A 652 -2.95 25.66 24.00
C LYS A 652 -3.06 24.60 22.93
N ILE A 653 -2.49 23.43 23.19
CA ILE A 653 -2.46 22.28 22.27
C ILE A 653 -3.70 21.41 22.49
N HIS A 654 -4.55 21.24 21.49
CA HIS A 654 -5.66 20.27 21.52
C HIS A 654 -5.16 18.85 21.25
N PRO A 655 -5.68 17.79 21.93
CA PRO A 655 -6.71 17.81 22.98
C PRO A 655 -6.16 17.93 24.40
N LEU A 656 -4.85 18.16 24.56
CA LEU A 656 -4.16 18.14 25.86
C LEU A 656 -4.45 19.39 26.72
N TYR A 657 -4.85 20.50 26.09
CA TYR A 657 -5.03 21.83 26.68
C TYR A 657 -3.81 22.34 27.48
N LYS A 658 -2.61 21.83 27.17
CA LYS A 658 -1.32 22.28 27.70
C LYS A 658 -0.74 23.40 26.83
N THR A 659 0.04 24.28 27.43
CA THR A 659 0.88 25.23 26.69
C THR A 659 2.02 24.50 25.98
N PRO A 660 2.59 25.05 24.89
CA PRO A 660 3.75 24.45 24.22
C PRO A 660 4.93 24.25 25.17
N LYS A 661 5.18 25.19 26.09
CA LYS A 661 6.25 25.08 27.08
C LYS A 661 6.05 23.85 27.97
N GLU A 662 4.87 23.69 28.57
CA GLU A 662 4.55 22.52 29.42
C GLU A 662 4.65 21.19 28.66
N TYR A 663 4.30 21.19 27.38
CA TYR A 663 4.37 20.00 26.55
C TYR A 663 5.80 19.65 26.13
N PHE A 664 6.61 20.64 25.75
CA PHE A 664 7.97 20.43 25.24
C PHE A 664 9.03 20.29 26.32
N SER A 665 8.86 20.84 27.52
CA SER A 665 9.89 20.80 28.57
C SER A 665 10.49 19.39 28.77
N PRO A 666 9.70 18.29 28.88
CA PRO A 666 10.28 16.96 29.04
C PRO A 666 11.09 16.48 27.82
N LEU A 667 10.67 16.85 26.61
CA LEU A 667 11.37 16.48 25.37
C LEU A 667 12.66 17.29 25.22
N PHE A 668 12.63 18.60 25.48
CA PHE A 668 13.83 19.44 25.47
C PHE A 668 14.86 18.99 26.50
N GLU A 669 14.43 18.64 27.70
CA GLU A 669 15.35 18.12 28.72
C GLU A 669 16.01 16.82 28.27
N LYS A 670 15.26 15.91 27.62
CA LYS A 670 15.81 14.66 27.08
C LYS A 670 16.80 14.94 25.95
N LEU A 671 16.44 15.79 24.99
CA LEU A 671 17.31 16.16 23.87
C LEU A 671 18.61 16.81 24.35
N ASN A 672 18.53 17.80 25.26
CA ASN A 672 19.69 18.52 25.77
C ASN A 672 20.61 17.65 26.64
N LYS A 673 20.07 16.62 27.32
CA LYS A 673 20.87 15.68 28.10
C LYS A 673 21.53 14.60 27.23
N ASN A 674 21.00 14.33 26.04
CA ASN A 674 21.51 13.28 25.17
C ASN A 674 22.72 13.76 24.35
N LYS A 675 23.91 13.27 24.69
CA LYS A 675 25.19 13.66 24.04
C LYS A 675 25.28 13.22 22.57
N LEU A 676 24.43 12.30 22.12
CA LEU A 676 24.38 11.84 20.73
C LEU A 676 23.61 12.81 19.82
N ILE A 677 22.91 13.80 20.38
CA ILE A 677 22.14 14.77 19.60
C ILE A 677 22.91 16.08 19.53
N LYS A 678 23.28 16.48 18.31
CA LYS A 678 23.92 17.75 17.99
C LYS A 678 22.91 18.62 17.26
N THR A 679 22.59 19.79 17.82
CA THR A 679 21.66 20.74 17.19
C THR A 679 22.43 21.89 16.56
N HIS A 680 22.21 22.11 15.27
CA HIS A 680 22.78 23.18 14.47
C HIS A 680 21.72 24.26 14.29
N PHE A 681 21.77 25.30 15.11
CA PHE A 681 20.85 26.44 15.06
C PHE A 681 21.26 27.45 14.00
N SER A 682 20.31 28.24 13.50
CA SER A 682 20.56 29.26 12.47
C SER A 682 21.38 28.72 11.29
N SER A 683 21.08 27.47 10.91
CA SER A 683 21.86 26.67 9.96
C SER A 683 21.03 26.30 8.75
N GLU A 684 21.60 26.47 7.57
CA GLU A 684 20.96 26.11 6.30
C GLU A 684 21.81 25.11 5.51
N LEU A 685 21.16 24.12 4.90
CA LEU A 685 21.84 23.20 3.98
C LEU A 685 22.08 23.89 2.63
N ILE A 686 23.33 23.91 2.19
CA ILE A 686 23.73 24.53 0.92
C ILE A 686 24.15 23.52 -0.15
N GLU A 687 24.63 22.34 0.25
CA GLU A 687 25.10 21.31 -0.68
C GLU A 687 24.91 19.92 -0.07
N ILE A 688 24.59 18.94 -0.91
CA ILE A 688 24.55 17.52 -0.56
C ILE A 688 25.23 16.70 -1.65
N ASN A 689 26.10 15.79 -1.22
CA ASN A 689 26.73 14.78 -2.06
C ASN A 689 26.52 13.38 -1.46
N GLY A 690 26.75 12.34 -2.28
CA GLY A 690 26.68 10.95 -1.84
C GLY A 690 25.32 10.27 -2.04
N SER A 691 25.11 9.17 -1.32
CA SER A 691 23.92 8.29 -1.43
C SER A 691 23.66 7.59 -0.09
N ILE A 692 22.58 6.79 0.01
CA ILE A 692 22.27 6.01 1.22
C ILE A 692 23.52 5.34 1.80
N GLY A 693 23.71 5.50 3.11
CA GLY A 693 24.85 5.02 3.85
C GLY A 693 26.01 6.02 3.94
N ASN A 694 26.19 6.92 2.98
CA ASN A 694 27.30 7.88 2.95
C ASN A 694 26.87 9.20 2.26
N PHE A 695 26.11 10.01 2.98
CA PHE A 695 25.80 11.39 2.57
C PHE A 695 26.78 12.36 3.19
N GLU A 696 27.25 13.31 2.39
CA GLU A 696 28.02 14.47 2.84
C GLU A 696 27.12 15.71 2.72
N LEU A 697 26.90 16.40 3.84
CA LEU A 697 26.06 17.59 3.92
C LEU A 697 26.90 18.80 4.27
N LYS A 698 26.81 19.85 3.46
CA LYS A 698 27.46 21.13 3.73
C LYS A 698 26.43 22.12 4.26
N LEU A 699 26.65 22.56 5.49
CA LEU A 699 25.83 23.53 6.19
C LEU A 699 26.49 24.90 6.15
N LYS A 700 25.68 25.94 6.03
CA LYS A 700 26.07 27.33 6.26
C LYS A 700 25.64 27.73 7.67
N GLU A 701 26.62 28.02 8.51
CA GLU A 701 26.46 28.53 9.86
C GLU A 701 27.03 29.95 9.90
N ASN A 702 26.17 30.98 9.91
CA ASN A 702 26.59 32.37 9.78
C ASN A 702 27.48 32.62 8.54
N SER A 703 28.75 33.00 8.74
CA SER A 703 29.77 33.21 7.69
C SER A 703 30.63 31.97 7.39
N ASN A 704 30.50 30.90 8.16
CA ASN A 704 31.32 29.69 8.06
C ASN A 704 30.54 28.55 7.38
N SER A 705 31.27 27.60 6.80
CA SER A 705 30.70 26.35 6.30
C SER A 705 31.16 25.17 7.14
N LEU A 706 30.23 24.31 7.54
CA LEU A 706 30.47 23.05 8.23
C LEU A 706 30.11 21.88 7.31
N VAL A 707 30.91 20.82 7.29
CA VAL A 707 30.61 19.58 6.57
C VAL A 707 30.34 18.47 7.58
N ILE A 708 29.23 17.76 7.43
CA ILE A 708 28.86 16.59 8.25
C ILE A 708 28.59 15.39 7.35
N ASN A 709 28.92 14.20 7.84
CA ASN A 709 28.69 12.94 7.14
C ASN A 709 27.65 12.11 7.89
N VAL A 710 26.65 11.59 7.17
CA VAL A 710 25.53 10.84 7.75
C VAL A 710 25.13 9.66 6.86
N GLY A 711 24.57 8.61 7.48
CA GLY A 711 24.09 7.43 6.75
C GLY A 711 22.66 7.57 6.26
N THR A 712 21.82 8.28 7.01
CA THR A 712 20.40 8.51 6.70
C THR A 712 19.98 9.95 6.97
N ILE A 713 18.88 10.37 6.36
CA ILE A 713 18.36 11.74 6.41
C ILE A 713 16.84 11.71 6.59
N ILE A 714 16.30 12.54 7.50
CA ILE A 714 14.86 12.73 7.71
C ILE A 714 14.51 14.20 7.47
N ILE A 715 13.54 14.46 6.61
CA ILE A 715 13.02 15.79 6.32
C ILE A 715 11.77 16.05 7.16
N ALA A 716 11.81 17.08 8.01
CA ALA A 716 10.81 17.44 9.00
C ALA A 716 10.59 18.96 9.07
N THR A 717 10.68 19.66 7.93
CA THR A 717 10.63 21.14 7.82
C THR A 717 9.28 21.78 8.16
N GLY A 718 8.25 20.97 8.43
CA GLY A 718 6.92 21.44 8.77
C GLY A 718 6.20 22.17 7.63
N SER A 719 5.30 23.09 8.01
CA SER A 719 4.42 23.84 7.12
C SER A 719 4.21 25.25 7.68
N GLN A 720 3.57 26.12 6.91
CA GLN A 720 3.32 27.51 7.28
C GLN A 720 1.84 27.89 7.12
N VAL A 721 1.40 28.97 7.76
CA VAL A 721 0.01 29.45 7.70
C VAL A 721 -0.14 30.50 6.60
N SER A 722 -1.17 30.36 5.77
CA SER A 722 -1.50 31.34 4.72
C SER A 722 -1.96 32.66 5.33
N LYS A 723 -1.45 33.77 4.78
CA LYS A 723 -1.91 35.15 5.03
C LYS A 723 -2.72 35.67 3.84
N PRO A 724 -4.07 35.64 3.89
CA PRO A 724 -4.91 35.95 2.74
C PRO A 724 -5.13 37.47 2.59
N ILE A 725 -4.06 38.22 2.29
CA ILE A 725 -4.12 39.69 2.18
C ILE A 725 -5.25 40.12 1.25
N GLY A 726 -6.11 41.03 1.72
CA GLY A 726 -7.26 41.55 0.99
C GLY A 726 -8.55 40.72 1.11
N LEU A 727 -8.49 39.44 1.49
CA LEU A 727 -9.70 38.63 1.71
C LEU A 727 -10.49 39.21 2.88
N PHE A 728 -11.71 39.68 2.61
CA PHE A 728 -12.52 40.43 3.57
C PHE A 728 -11.78 41.63 4.20
N ASN A 729 -10.85 42.27 3.48
CA ASN A 729 -9.98 43.34 3.97
C ASN A 729 -8.96 42.93 5.05
N TYR A 730 -8.64 41.63 5.15
CA TYR A 730 -7.55 41.12 5.98
C TYR A 730 -6.22 41.79 5.63
N GLY A 731 -5.44 42.17 6.65
CA GLY A 731 -4.19 42.93 6.54
C GLY A 731 -4.34 44.46 6.64
N ASN A 732 -5.55 45.00 6.43
CA ASN A 732 -5.85 46.43 6.53
C ASN A 732 -6.83 46.77 7.66
N ASN A 733 -7.21 45.79 8.48
CA ASN A 733 -8.16 45.96 9.58
C ASN A 733 -7.71 45.13 10.80
N ASP A 734 -7.69 45.75 11.98
CA ASP A 734 -7.18 45.19 13.24
C ASP A 734 -8.19 44.28 13.98
N LYS A 735 -9.40 44.09 13.44
CA LYS A 735 -10.44 43.18 13.94
C LYS A 735 -10.57 41.90 13.12
N ILE A 736 -9.78 41.75 12.06
CA ILE A 736 -9.82 40.58 11.17
C ILE A 736 -8.50 39.85 11.33
N HIS A 737 -8.56 38.66 11.93
CA HIS A 737 -7.38 37.87 12.25
C HIS A 737 -7.43 36.51 11.57
N ASN A 738 -6.27 35.92 11.31
CA ASN A 738 -6.21 34.48 11.05
C ASN A 738 -6.14 33.69 12.37
N LEU A 739 -6.13 32.35 12.29
CA LEU A 739 -6.06 31.51 13.49
C LEU A 739 -4.76 31.67 14.29
N GLU A 740 -3.62 31.88 13.62
CA GLU A 740 -2.33 32.06 14.31
C GLU A 740 -2.30 33.35 15.12
N GLU A 741 -2.78 34.46 14.55
CA GLU A 741 -2.92 35.75 15.23
C GLU A 741 -3.89 35.65 16.41
N LEU A 742 -4.98 34.88 16.27
CA LEU A 742 -5.88 34.61 17.39
C LEU A 742 -5.19 33.87 18.54
N GLU A 743 -4.30 32.91 18.27
CA GLU A 743 -3.52 32.26 19.33
C GLU A 743 -2.65 33.28 20.09
N SER A 744 -2.05 34.24 19.38
CA SER A 744 -1.29 35.33 20.01
C SER A 744 -2.17 36.22 20.88
N LEU A 745 -3.35 36.64 20.38
CA LEU A 745 -4.30 37.42 21.16
C LEU A 745 -4.78 36.70 22.43
N LEU A 746 -4.96 35.37 22.35
CA LEU A 746 -5.34 34.54 23.50
C LEU A 746 -4.20 34.38 24.52
N LYS A 747 -2.93 34.40 24.07
CA LYS A 747 -1.76 34.44 24.96
C LYS A 747 -1.65 35.77 25.69
N GLU A 748 -1.91 36.87 24.98
CA GLU A 748 -1.78 38.24 25.47
C GLU A 748 -3.01 38.73 26.25
N ASN A 749 -4.10 37.96 26.29
CA ASN A 749 -5.39 38.32 26.88
C ASN A 749 -6.00 39.61 26.30
N SER A 750 -5.91 39.78 24.98
CA SER A 750 -6.30 41.03 24.29
C SER A 750 -7.72 41.02 23.70
N ILE A 751 -8.54 40.03 24.04
CA ILE A 751 -9.95 39.93 23.61
C ILE A 751 -10.85 40.59 24.68
N LYS A 752 -11.86 41.36 24.26
CA LYS A 752 -12.81 42.02 25.16
C LYS A 752 -14.06 41.15 25.39
N GLU A 753 -14.80 41.41 26.47
CA GLU A 753 -16.10 40.78 26.74
C GLU A 753 -17.19 41.86 26.97
N PRO A 754 -18.40 41.72 26.36
CA PRO A 754 -18.76 40.74 25.33
C PRO A 754 -18.26 41.16 23.93
N GLU A 755 -17.82 40.20 23.12
CA GLU A 755 -17.63 40.40 21.67
C GLU A 755 -18.47 39.36 20.90
N ARG A 756 -18.98 39.76 19.73
CA ARG A 756 -19.61 38.87 18.73
C ARG A 756 -18.54 38.44 17.73
N ILE A 757 -18.12 37.17 17.81
CA ILE A 757 -16.96 36.66 17.09
C ILE A 757 -17.42 35.67 16.01
N GLY A 758 -17.04 35.96 14.75
CA GLY A 758 -17.32 35.09 13.61
C GLY A 758 -16.08 34.32 13.15
N PHE A 759 -16.13 32.98 13.17
CA PHE A 759 -15.11 32.13 12.55
C PHE A 759 -15.53 31.75 11.14
N ILE A 760 -14.78 32.15 10.12
CA ILE A 760 -15.01 31.74 8.73
C ILE A 760 -14.04 30.60 8.40
N LEU A 761 -14.57 29.37 8.34
CA LEU A 761 -13.79 28.19 8.00
C LEU A 761 -13.49 28.12 6.50
N CYS A 762 -12.42 27.42 6.13
CA CYS A 762 -11.95 27.27 4.75
C CYS A 762 -11.67 28.63 4.05
N ALA A 763 -11.21 29.63 4.82
CA ALA A 763 -10.82 30.92 4.28
C ALA A 763 -9.58 30.73 3.39
N ASN A 764 -9.71 30.96 2.08
CA ASN A 764 -8.64 30.72 1.11
C ASN A 764 -8.16 29.23 1.02
N SER A 765 -9.06 28.27 1.21
CA SER A 765 -8.79 26.82 1.08
C SER A 765 -9.97 26.13 0.40
N ARG A 766 -9.75 24.93 -0.18
CA ARG A 766 -10.76 24.19 -0.96
C ARG A 766 -11.35 25.06 -2.09
N LEU A 767 -10.47 25.76 -2.79
CA LEU A 767 -10.83 26.59 -3.94
C LEU A 767 -10.86 25.76 -5.22
N LYS A 768 -11.49 26.29 -6.28
CA LYS A 768 -11.48 25.68 -7.61
C LYS A 768 -10.07 25.69 -8.22
N ASP A 769 -9.38 26.83 -8.07
CA ASP A 769 -8.01 27.06 -8.53
C ASP A 769 -7.13 27.55 -7.36
N GLY A 770 -5.82 27.31 -7.43
CA GLY A 770 -4.88 27.66 -6.36
C GLY A 770 -4.85 26.62 -5.24
N ILE A 771 -5.33 26.98 -4.04
CA ILE A 771 -5.31 26.09 -2.86
C ILE A 771 -6.52 25.16 -2.91
N THR A 772 -6.39 24.09 -3.68
CA THR A 772 -7.47 23.14 -3.96
C THR A 772 -7.70 22.14 -2.84
N TYR A 773 -6.81 22.01 -1.87
CA TYR A 773 -6.85 20.97 -0.83
C TYR A 773 -7.46 21.44 0.50
N CYS A 774 -7.85 20.48 1.34
CA CYS A 774 -8.23 20.71 2.74
C CYS A 774 -6.99 20.75 3.65
N SER A 775 -6.92 21.71 4.57
CA SER A 775 -5.80 21.82 5.52
C SER A 775 -5.91 20.93 6.76
N SER A 776 -6.89 20.03 6.84
CA SER A 776 -7.05 18.99 7.87
C SER A 776 -7.32 19.50 9.32
N ILE A 777 -6.58 20.49 9.82
CA ILE A 777 -6.57 20.89 11.23
C ILE A 777 -7.37 22.15 11.54
N CYS A 778 -7.70 22.96 10.52
CA CYS A 778 -8.32 24.28 10.71
C CYS A 778 -9.68 24.21 11.43
N CYS A 779 -10.47 23.16 11.18
CA CYS A 779 -11.74 22.94 11.89
C CYS A 779 -11.51 22.67 13.38
N THR A 780 -10.65 21.70 13.71
CA THR A 780 -10.33 21.34 15.10
C THR A 780 -9.74 22.52 15.88
N ILE A 781 -8.83 23.29 15.29
CA ILE A 781 -8.22 24.46 15.94
C ILE A 781 -9.27 25.56 16.17
N SER A 782 -10.16 25.81 15.21
CA SER A 782 -11.24 26.80 15.37
C SER A 782 -12.19 26.40 16.50
N LEU A 783 -12.57 25.13 16.58
CA LEU A 783 -13.39 24.60 17.69
C LEU A 783 -12.68 24.74 19.03
N LYS A 784 -11.40 24.40 19.11
CA LYS A 784 -10.58 24.56 20.31
C LYS A 784 -10.55 26.02 20.78
N ASN A 785 -10.30 26.96 19.86
CA ASN A 785 -10.24 28.38 20.18
C ASN A 785 -11.62 28.94 20.57
N ALA A 786 -12.69 28.53 19.89
CA ALA A 786 -14.05 28.88 20.28
C ALA A 786 -14.38 28.42 21.71
N LEU A 787 -13.98 27.21 22.10
CA LEU A 787 -14.15 26.74 23.47
C LEU A 787 -13.34 27.57 24.48
N GLU A 788 -12.07 27.85 24.19
CA GLU A 788 -11.22 28.65 25.10
C GLU A 788 -11.79 30.06 25.29
N ILE A 789 -12.29 30.69 24.22
CA ILE A 789 -12.98 31.97 24.29
C ILE A 789 -14.24 31.84 25.15
N LYS A 790 -15.12 30.86 24.91
CA LYS A 790 -16.34 30.69 25.73
C LYS A 790 -16.05 30.43 27.20
N LYS A 791 -14.96 29.73 27.52
CA LYS A 791 -14.53 29.50 28.91
C LYS A 791 -14.07 30.78 29.60
N ARG A 792 -13.36 31.65 28.88
CA ARG A 792 -12.82 32.91 29.42
C ARG A 792 -13.81 34.06 29.41
N PHE A 793 -14.64 34.12 28.38
CA PHE A 793 -15.58 35.19 28.08
C PHE A 793 -16.98 34.60 27.81
N PRO A 794 -17.68 34.07 28.85
CA PRO A 794 -18.94 33.35 28.69
C PRO A 794 -20.05 34.15 28.01
N LYS A 795 -20.04 35.48 28.12
CA LYS A 795 -21.03 36.39 27.51
C LYS A 795 -20.76 36.68 26.04
N SER A 796 -19.59 36.31 25.51
CA SER A 796 -19.28 36.52 24.09
C SER A 796 -20.10 35.59 23.21
N GLU A 797 -20.60 36.08 22.09
CA GLU A 797 -21.35 35.27 21.12
C GLU A 797 -20.41 34.74 20.05
N ILE A 798 -20.48 33.45 19.75
CA ILE A 798 -19.58 32.84 18.76
C ILE A 798 -20.43 32.21 17.66
N SER A 799 -20.13 32.61 16.42
CA SER A 799 -20.71 32.04 15.21
C SER A 799 -19.61 31.40 14.35
N ILE A 800 -19.79 30.15 13.95
CA ILE A 800 -18.87 29.38 13.13
C ILE A 800 -19.52 29.15 11.77
N PHE A 801 -18.96 29.74 10.73
CA PHE A 801 -19.39 29.64 9.34
C PHE A 801 -18.57 28.58 8.62
N TYR A 802 -19.22 27.57 8.04
CA TYR A 802 -18.53 26.39 7.49
C TYR A 802 -19.20 25.80 6.25
N ARG A 803 -18.44 25.07 5.41
CA ARG A 803 -19.00 24.21 4.35
C ARG A 803 -19.29 22.81 4.90
N ASP A 804 -18.24 22.20 5.45
CA ASP A 804 -18.26 20.92 6.16
C ASP A 804 -17.43 21.01 7.44
N ILE A 805 -17.90 20.40 8.54
CA ILE A 805 -17.09 20.24 9.75
C ILE A 805 -16.23 18.98 9.63
N ASN A 806 -14.94 19.21 9.37
CA ASN A 806 -13.95 18.17 9.18
C ASN A 806 -13.20 17.84 10.48
N VAL A 807 -13.84 17.08 11.37
CA VAL A 807 -13.26 16.52 12.61
C VAL A 807 -13.45 15.00 12.64
N TYR A 808 -12.73 14.23 13.44
CA TYR A 808 -12.86 12.76 13.39
C TYR A 808 -12.58 12.09 14.73
N GLY A 809 -12.91 10.80 14.81
CA GLY A 809 -12.77 10.04 16.04
C GLY A 809 -13.45 10.75 17.20
N LYS A 810 -12.70 10.93 18.30
CA LYS A 810 -13.14 11.59 19.53
C LYS A 810 -13.49 13.07 19.38
N ASP A 811 -12.97 13.76 18.36
CA ASP A 811 -13.25 15.18 18.15
C ASP A 811 -14.70 15.43 17.68
N GLU A 812 -15.43 14.38 17.27
CA GLU A 812 -16.86 14.49 16.98
C GLU A 812 -17.69 14.88 18.20
N GLU A 813 -17.38 14.30 19.36
CA GLU A 813 -18.08 14.66 20.60
C GLU A 813 -17.70 16.06 21.05
N PHE A 814 -16.45 16.46 20.83
CA PHE A 814 -16.02 17.83 21.09
C PHE A 814 -16.80 18.84 20.25
N TYR A 815 -16.96 18.57 18.95
CA TYR A 815 -17.84 19.36 18.08
C TYR A 815 -19.28 19.39 18.60
N ARG A 816 -19.85 18.24 18.95
CA ARG A 816 -21.24 18.14 19.43
C ARG A 816 -21.49 19.00 20.68
N LYS A 817 -20.61 18.95 21.68
CA LYS A 817 -20.70 19.76 22.90
C LYS A 817 -20.64 21.26 22.61
N LEU A 818 -19.84 21.68 21.63
CA LEU A 818 -19.73 23.09 21.25
C LEU A 818 -20.99 23.62 20.55
N ARG A 819 -21.72 22.78 19.82
CA ARG A 819 -22.98 23.19 19.17
C ARG A 819 -24.06 23.63 20.15
N GLU A 820 -23.98 23.19 21.41
CA GLU A 820 -24.93 23.61 22.46
C GLU A 820 -24.72 25.07 22.89
N ASN A 821 -23.55 25.66 22.60
CA ASN A 821 -23.14 26.96 23.13
C ASN A 821 -22.66 27.96 22.06
N CYS A 822 -22.52 27.53 20.81
CA CYS A 822 -22.07 28.35 19.68
C CYS A 822 -22.99 28.15 18.47
N ASN A 823 -23.15 29.18 17.66
CA ASN A 823 -23.94 29.11 16.43
C ASN A 823 -23.11 28.46 15.32
N PHE A 824 -23.68 27.49 14.61
CA PHE A 824 -23.03 26.84 13.47
C PHE A 824 -23.87 27.08 12.22
N ILE A 825 -23.30 27.79 11.25
CA ILE A 825 -24.01 28.27 10.07
C ILE A 825 -23.31 27.73 8.82
N SER A 826 -24.03 26.93 8.03
CA SER A 826 -23.49 26.40 6.78
C SER A 826 -23.53 27.42 5.64
N TYR A 827 -22.49 27.40 4.80
CA TYR A 827 -22.42 28.13 3.53
C TYR A 827 -21.87 27.21 2.42
N ASN A 828 -22.19 27.51 1.17
CA ASN A 828 -21.80 26.69 0.01
C ASN A 828 -20.49 27.19 -0.61
N ASP A 829 -20.49 28.45 -1.04
CA ASP A 829 -19.31 29.12 -1.57
C ASP A 829 -18.89 30.29 -0.68
N ILE A 830 -17.59 30.52 -0.53
CA ILE A 830 -17.10 31.66 0.23
C ILE A 830 -17.50 33.00 -0.41
N ASN A 831 -17.76 32.99 -1.72
CA ASN A 831 -18.27 34.15 -2.46
C ASN A 831 -19.72 34.51 -2.10
N ASP A 832 -20.45 33.63 -1.43
CA ASP A 832 -21.80 33.91 -0.90
C ASP A 832 -21.74 34.82 0.34
N ILE A 833 -20.56 34.98 0.92
CA ILE A 833 -20.30 35.81 2.10
C ILE A 833 -19.89 37.21 1.67
N LYS A 834 -20.56 38.22 2.22
CA LYS A 834 -20.13 39.62 2.18
C LYS A 834 -19.89 40.12 3.60
N LEU A 835 -18.77 40.80 3.80
CA LEU A 835 -18.45 41.49 5.04
C LEU A 835 -18.47 42.99 4.78
N ILE A 836 -19.46 43.68 5.36
CA ILE A 836 -19.68 45.12 5.18
C ILE A 836 -19.26 45.83 6.46
N LYS A 837 -18.34 46.79 6.38
CA LYS A 837 -17.96 47.62 7.54
C LYS A 837 -19.17 48.45 7.97
N LYS A 838 -19.59 48.34 9.24
CA LYS A 838 -20.66 49.16 9.82
C LYS A 838 -20.07 50.42 10.46
N ASP A 839 -19.04 50.24 11.28
CA ASP A 839 -18.25 51.30 11.92
C ASP A 839 -16.81 50.78 12.19
N ASP A 840 -16.01 51.53 12.96
CA ASP A 840 -14.63 51.15 13.27
C ASP A 840 -14.50 49.91 14.18
N ASN A 841 -15.59 49.47 14.82
CA ASN A 841 -15.59 48.38 15.79
C ASN A 841 -16.44 47.17 15.39
N SER A 842 -17.23 47.24 14.31
CA SER A 842 -18.18 46.20 13.94
C SER A 842 -18.41 46.04 12.43
N PHE A 843 -18.87 44.86 12.05
CA PHE A 843 -19.16 44.43 10.68
C PHE A 843 -20.56 43.83 10.58
N ILE A 844 -21.18 44.01 9.42
CA ILE A 844 -22.35 43.23 9.02
C ILE A 844 -21.86 42.09 8.14
N PHE A 845 -22.02 40.86 8.63
CA PHE A 845 -21.86 39.63 7.87
C PHE A 845 -23.17 39.30 7.16
N GLU A 846 -23.15 39.26 5.84
CA GLU A 846 -24.28 38.87 5.00
C GLU A 846 -23.93 37.56 4.30
N LEU A 847 -24.76 36.54 4.49
CA LEU A 847 -24.66 35.26 3.79
C LEU A 847 -25.86 35.09 2.87
N LYS A 848 -25.58 34.95 1.58
CA LYS A 848 -26.59 34.63 0.58
C LYS A 848 -27.04 33.17 0.71
N LYS A 849 -28.34 32.95 0.61
CA LYS A 849 -28.98 31.63 0.52
C LYS A 849 -29.61 31.44 -0.86
N ALA A 850 -30.02 30.20 -1.17
CA ALA A 850 -30.67 29.87 -2.44
C ALA A 850 -31.94 30.71 -2.65
N ASN A 851 -32.76 30.84 -1.60
CA ASN A 851 -33.89 31.77 -1.57
C ASN A 851 -33.46 33.11 -0.96
N PRO A 852 -33.68 34.25 -1.64
CA PRO A 852 -33.30 35.56 -1.12
C PRO A 852 -33.96 35.93 0.21
N GLU A 853 -35.15 35.39 0.50
CA GLU A 853 -35.87 35.61 1.76
C GLU A 853 -35.17 34.96 2.97
N ASP A 854 -34.34 33.94 2.73
CA ASP A 854 -33.58 33.22 3.76
C ASP A 854 -32.17 33.82 3.99
N ASN A 855 -31.82 34.93 3.31
CA ASN A 855 -30.53 35.58 3.46
C ASN A 855 -30.27 35.96 4.92
N LEU A 856 -29.12 35.55 5.44
CA LEU A 856 -28.76 35.78 6.84
C LEU A 856 -27.92 37.05 6.98
N LYS A 857 -28.28 37.91 7.92
CA LYS A 857 -27.47 39.08 8.33
C LYS A 857 -27.17 39.00 9.81
N LEU A 858 -25.88 39.07 10.16
CA LEU A 858 -25.39 39.07 11.54
C LEU A 858 -24.42 40.22 11.74
N GLU A 859 -24.46 40.83 12.91
CA GLU A 859 -23.48 41.85 13.29
C GLU A 859 -22.36 41.20 14.12
N LEU A 860 -21.10 41.45 13.75
CA LEU A 860 -19.91 40.83 14.32
C LEU A 860 -18.90 41.90 14.68
N ASP A 861 -18.24 41.77 15.83
CA ASP A 861 -17.21 42.71 16.31
C ASP A 861 -15.81 42.26 15.87
N ARG A 862 -15.62 40.95 15.68
CA ARG A 862 -14.34 40.35 15.26
C ARG A 862 -14.54 39.20 14.30
N ILE A 863 -13.66 39.11 13.31
CA ILE A 863 -13.66 38.05 12.31
C ILE A 863 -12.38 37.24 12.41
N ILE A 864 -12.52 35.91 12.49
CA ILE A 864 -11.43 34.96 12.52
C ILE A 864 -11.47 34.12 11.25
N LEU A 865 -10.44 34.23 10.43
CA LEU A 865 -10.28 33.46 9.20
C LEU A 865 -9.50 32.17 9.50
N ALA A 866 -10.13 31.02 9.31
CA ALA A 866 -9.42 29.74 9.36
C ALA A 866 -8.73 29.47 8.02
N THR A 867 -7.51 29.99 7.91
CA THR A 867 -6.73 30.01 6.67
C THR A 867 -6.05 28.69 6.36
N ALA A 868 -5.63 28.53 5.10
CA ALA A 868 -4.94 27.34 4.64
C ALA A 868 -3.57 27.14 5.31
N ILE A 869 -3.18 25.88 5.48
CA ILE A 869 -1.80 25.47 5.74
C ILE A 869 -1.09 25.28 4.40
N LEU A 870 0.04 25.95 4.20
CA LEU A 870 0.86 25.93 3.00
C LEU A 870 2.12 25.08 3.20
N PRO A 871 2.69 24.50 2.13
CA PRO A 871 4.02 23.92 2.21
C PRO A 871 5.05 24.98 2.63
N ASN A 872 6.13 24.54 3.27
CA ASN A 872 7.26 25.42 3.59
C ASN A 872 7.95 25.86 2.29
N ASP A 873 8.31 27.14 2.17
CA ASP A 873 8.98 27.69 0.98
C ASP A 873 10.33 27.00 0.68
N ASP A 874 11.00 26.52 1.74
CA ASP A 874 12.27 25.79 1.63
C ASP A 874 12.12 24.46 0.89
N ASN A 875 10.90 23.92 0.74
CA ASN A 875 10.65 22.69 0.00
C ASN A 875 11.18 22.77 -1.45
N ILE A 876 11.10 23.94 -2.09
CA ILE A 876 11.60 24.14 -3.46
C ILE A 876 13.13 24.03 -3.49
N ASN A 877 13.82 24.60 -2.49
CA ASN A 877 15.27 24.50 -2.40
C ASN A 877 15.71 23.07 -2.10
N LEU A 878 15.05 22.41 -1.14
CA LEU A 878 15.33 21.02 -0.77
C LEU A 878 15.04 20.04 -1.92
N ASN A 879 13.98 20.27 -2.70
CA ASN A 879 13.72 19.52 -3.94
C ASN A 879 14.91 19.58 -4.90
N LYS A 880 15.52 20.77 -5.09
CA LYS A 880 16.69 20.93 -5.97
C LYS A 880 17.93 20.24 -5.42
N LEU A 881 18.19 20.41 -4.12
CA LEU A 881 19.36 19.84 -3.46
C LEU A 881 19.30 18.31 -3.42
N PHE A 882 18.21 17.76 -2.89
CA PHE A 882 18.05 16.33 -2.67
C PHE A 882 17.51 15.57 -3.89
N LYS A 883 17.02 16.27 -4.92
CA LYS A 883 16.30 15.69 -6.07
C LYS A 883 15.07 14.87 -5.66
N ILE A 884 14.43 15.25 -4.55
CA ILE A 884 13.22 14.62 -4.01
C ILE A 884 11.97 15.31 -4.54
N PRO A 885 10.93 14.57 -4.97
CA PRO A 885 9.78 15.16 -5.66
C PRO A 885 8.86 15.97 -4.75
N LEU A 886 8.24 17.01 -5.32
CA LEU A 886 7.10 17.72 -4.74
C LEU A 886 5.81 17.30 -5.45
N ALA A 887 4.71 17.25 -4.71
CA ALA A 887 3.38 17.14 -5.28
C ALA A 887 2.97 18.48 -5.94
N TYR A 888 1.92 18.47 -6.75
CA TYR A 888 1.43 19.67 -7.46
C TYR A 888 1.08 20.83 -6.51
N ASN A 889 0.70 20.51 -5.27
CA ASN A 889 0.40 21.49 -4.22
C ASN A 889 1.63 21.98 -3.42
N GLY A 890 2.85 21.59 -3.82
CA GLY A 890 4.11 22.03 -3.23
C GLY A 890 4.58 21.30 -1.97
N PHE A 891 3.79 20.38 -1.40
CA PHE A 891 4.25 19.49 -0.33
C PHE A 891 5.16 18.37 -0.88
N PHE A 892 5.99 17.76 -0.03
CA PHE A 892 6.83 16.64 -0.45
C PHE A 892 6.01 15.42 -0.87
N LEU A 893 6.43 14.75 -1.95
CA LEU A 893 5.82 13.51 -2.44
C LEU A 893 6.59 12.29 -1.93
N GLU A 894 5.91 11.46 -1.16
CA GLU A 894 6.37 10.16 -0.69
C GLU A 894 6.57 9.15 -1.84
N ALA A 895 7.34 8.09 -1.60
CA ALA A 895 7.59 7.02 -2.55
C ALA A 895 6.32 6.30 -2.98
N HIS A 896 5.42 6.04 -2.03
CA HIS A 896 4.10 5.48 -2.31
C HIS A 896 3.13 5.77 -1.16
N VAL A 897 1.96 6.32 -1.47
CA VAL A 897 0.94 6.74 -0.48
C VAL A 897 0.58 5.64 0.52
N LYS A 898 0.50 4.38 0.07
CA LYS A 898 0.08 3.22 0.91
C LYS A 898 1.21 2.35 1.43
N HIS A 899 2.27 2.17 0.64
CA HIS A 899 3.29 1.14 0.89
C HIS A 899 4.50 1.73 1.61
N ARG A 900 4.81 3.00 1.31
CA ARG A 900 5.99 3.74 1.76
C ARG A 900 5.63 5.20 2.03
N PRO A 901 4.70 5.48 2.97
CA PRO A 901 4.24 6.84 3.24
C PRO A 901 5.29 7.74 3.91
N LEU A 902 6.41 7.15 4.36
CA LEU A 902 7.47 7.79 5.13
C LEU A 902 8.82 7.81 4.39
N ASP A 903 8.88 7.23 3.19
CA ASP A 903 10.10 7.20 2.38
C ASP A 903 9.99 8.19 1.21
N PHE A 904 11.12 8.70 0.75
CA PHE A 904 11.22 9.17 -0.63
C PHE A 904 11.58 8.02 -1.58
N ALA A 905 11.40 8.24 -2.88
CA ALA A 905 11.89 7.30 -3.88
C ALA A 905 13.43 7.19 -3.88
N ALA A 906 14.11 8.22 -3.39
CA ALA A 906 15.53 8.20 -3.09
C ALA A 906 15.76 7.49 -1.75
N ASP A 907 16.55 6.41 -1.77
CA ASP A 907 16.84 5.62 -0.58
C ASP A 907 17.64 6.42 0.46
N GLY A 908 17.43 6.09 1.73
CA GLY A 908 18.14 6.70 2.86
C GLY A 908 17.63 8.09 3.23
N ILE A 909 16.65 8.61 2.48
CA ILE A 909 15.98 9.88 2.76
C ILE A 909 14.50 9.60 3.06
N TYR A 910 14.05 10.07 4.21
CA TYR A 910 12.71 9.86 4.76
C TYR A 910 12.03 11.20 5.05
N LEU A 911 10.72 11.18 5.30
CA LEU A 911 9.96 12.38 5.63
C LEU A 911 8.94 12.12 6.74
N CYS A 912 8.68 13.13 7.56
CA CYS A 912 7.64 13.08 8.58
C CYS A 912 7.05 14.46 8.90
N GLY A 913 5.86 14.45 9.48
CA GLY A 913 5.21 15.67 9.95
C GLY A 913 4.56 16.48 8.82
N SER A 914 4.31 17.76 9.09
CA SER A 914 3.48 18.58 8.21
C SER A 914 4.14 19.03 6.90
N CYS A 915 5.42 18.70 6.68
CA CYS A 915 6.10 18.91 5.40
C CYS A 915 5.56 18.02 4.27
N GLN A 916 4.96 16.88 4.63
CA GLN A 916 4.36 15.92 3.69
C GLN A 916 2.92 16.29 3.33
N SER A 917 2.17 16.87 4.28
CA SER A 917 0.80 17.37 4.13
C SER A 917 0.31 18.00 5.45
N PRO A 918 -0.75 18.83 5.46
CA PRO A 918 -1.36 19.30 6.70
C PRO A 918 -1.92 18.15 7.54
N LYS A 919 -1.49 18.06 8.80
CA LYS A 919 -1.84 16.98 9.74
C LYS A 919 -1.78 17.43 11.19
N ASN A 920 -2.39 16.64 12.07
CA ASN A 920 -2.46 16.95 13.50
C ASN A 920 -1.19 16.50 14.26
N LEU A 921 -1.17 16.77 15.57
CA LEU A 921 -0.02 16.46 16.44
C LEU A 921 0.23 14.95 16.56
N ASP A 922 -0.81 14.17 16.86
CA ASP A 922 -0.68 12.73 17.09
C ASP A 922 -0.15 12.01 15.84
N GLU A 923 -0.68 12.36 14.66
CA GLU A 923 -0.22 11.84 13.36
C GLU A 923 1.23 12.27 13.07
N SER A 924 1.60 13.52 13.41
CA SER A 924 2.97 14.02 13.23
C SER A 924 4.01 13.31 14.10
N ILE A 925 3.64 12.93 15.31
CA ILE A 925 4.49 12.16 16.25
C ILE A 925 4.59 10.70 15.80
N ALA A 926 3.47 10.09 15.41
CA ALA A 926 3.47 8.72 14.90
C ALA A 926 4.32 8.59 13.63
N GLN A 927 4.18 9.52 12.66
CA GLN A 927 5.03 9.57 11.47
C GLN A 927 6.51 9.80 11.83
N ALA A 928 6.81 10.60 12.84
CA ALA A 928 8.19 10.80 13.28
C ALA A 928 8.82 9.53 13.85
N CYS A 929 8.07 8.78 14.68
CA CYS A 929 8.50 7.47 15.14
C CYS A 929 8.69 6.50 13.96
N GLY A 930 7.77 6.53 12.98
CA GLY A 930 7.87 5.70 11.79
C GLY A 930 9.07 6.05 10.91
N ALA A 931 9.33 7.33 10.66
CA ALA A 931 10.50 7.75 9.87
C ALA A 931 11.81 7.39 10.59
N ALA A 932 11.83 7.48 11.92
CA ALA A 932 12.93 6.97 12.72
C ALA A 932 13.10 5.45 12.57
N SER A 933 12.02 4.67 12.56
CA SER A 933 12.07 3.22 12.25
C SER A 933 12.74 2.96 10.91
N ARG A 934 12.26 3.63 9.85
CA ARG A 934 12.80 3.43 8.50
C ARG A 934 14.27 3.84 8.40
N ALA A 935 14.69 4.91 9.09
CA ALA A 935 16.09 5.33 9.17
C ALA A 935 16.96 4.40 10.02
N LEU A 936 16.39 3.77 11.06
CA LEU A 936 17.12 2.84 11.93
C LEU A 936 17.48 1.52 11.24
N ILE A 937 16.71 1.06 10.25
CA ILE A 937 17.00 -0.17 9.52
C ILE A 937 18.44 -0.18 8.93
N PRO A 938 18.84 0.75 8.06
CA PRO A 938 20.21 0.77 7.54
C PRO A 938 21.25 1.09 8.62
N LEU A 939 20.91 1.91 9.62
CA LEU A 939 21.83 2.25 10.72
C LEU A 939 22.18 1.03 11.60
N ILE A 940 21.18 0.23 11.97
CA ILE A 940 21.36 -0.99 12.77
C ILE A 940 22.07 -2.08 11.97
N ARG A 941 21.70 -2.25 10.69
CA ARG A 941 22.38 -3.21 9.80
C ARG A 941 23.84 -2.84 9.58
N GLY A 942 24.18 -1.55 9.62
CA GLY A 942 25.53 -1.03 9.35
C GLY A 942 25.98 -1.17 7.90
N LYS A 943 25.16 -1.78 7.05
CA LYS A 943 25.39 -1.96 5.62
C LYS A 943 24.09 -1.92 4.84
N VAL A 944 24.16 -1.46 3.60
CA VAL A 944 23.07 -1.51 2.63
C VAL A 944 23.51 -2.28 1.39
N GLU A 945 22.62 -3.13 0.89
CA GLU A 945 22.83 -3.87 -0.36
C GLU A 945 22.12 -3.14 -1.50
N GLY A 946 22.86 -2.80 -2.55
CA GLY A 946 22.27 -2.33 -3.80
C GLY A 946 21.58 -3.47 -4.57
N GLU A 947 20.70 -3.10 -5.49
CA GLU A 947 20.18 -4.04 -6.49
C GLU A 947 21.33 -4.61 -7.33
N ALA A 948 21.25 -5.88 -7.71
CA ALA A 948 22.22 -6.46 -8.64
C ALA A 948 21.80 -6.26 -10.12
N ILE A 949 20.54 -5.90 -10.36
CA ILE A 949 19.94 -5.70 -11.70
C ILE A 949 20.07 -4.26 -12.19
N ILE A 950 21.29 -3.72 -12.14
CA ILE A 950 21.58 -2.30 -12.41
C ILE A 950 22.04 -2.03 -13.84
N ALA A 951 22.07 -0.75 -14.20
CA ALA A 951 22.68 -0.29 -15.44
C ALA A 951 24.21 -0.33 -15.33
N GLU A 952 24.87 -0.69 -16.43
CA GLU A 952 26.32 -0.67 -16.56
C GLU A 952 26.70 0.04 -17.87
N ILE A 953 27.74 0.88 -17.80
CA ILE A 953 28.21 1.67 -18.94
C ILE A 953 29.52 1.08 -19.43
N ASN A 954 29.56 0.77 -20.73
CA ASN A 954 30.78 0.54 -21.47
C ASN A 954 31.42 1.91 -21.78
N ALA A 955 32.56 2.19 -21.13
CA ALA A 955 33.26 3.47 -21.27
C ALA A 955 33.79 3.69 -22.70
N ASP A 956 34.18 2.63 -23.41
CA ASP A 956 34.73 2.71 -24.77
C ASP A 956 33.69 3.21 -25.77
N LEU A 957 32.42 2.84 -25.57
CA LEU A 957 31.30 3.28 -26.41
C LEU A 957 30.71 4.63 -25.95
N CYS A 958 30.95 5.04 -24.70
CA CYS A 958 30.32 6.22 -24.14
C CYS A 958 30.88 7.52 -24.72
N VAL A 959 29.97 8.36 -25.24
CA VAL A 959 30.27 9.68 -25.81
C VAL A 959 29.83 10.85 -24.91
N ALA A 960 29.54 10.59 -23.63
CA ALA A 960 29.13 11.59 -22.63
C ALA A 960 28.00 12.55 -23.07
N CYS A 961 27.03 12.08 -23.86
CA CYS A 961 25.91 12.90 -24.35
C CYS A 961 24.86 13.31 -23.29
N GLU A 962 25.03 12.91 -22.03
CA GLU A 962 24.15 13.20 -20.88
C GLU A 962 22.68 12.72 -20.96
N ILE A 963 22.25 12.10 -22.07
CA ILE A 963 20.87 11.58 -22.24
C ILE A 963 20.48 10.62 -21.09
N CYS A 964 21.42 9.79 -20.61
CA CYS A 964 21.17 8.88 -19.50
C CYS A 964 20.86 9.62 -18.19
N THR A 965 21.53 10.75 -17.93
CA THR A 965 21.32 11.58 -16.74
C THR A 965 19.95 12.26 -16.81
N LEU A 966 19.56 12.78 -17.98
CA LEU A 966 18.23 13.38 -18.19
C LEU A 966 17.09 12.36 -18.04
N HIS A 967 17.30 11.12 -18.49
CA HIS A 967 16.26 10.08 -18.49
C HIS A 967 16.10 9.37 -17.13
N CYS A 968 17.08 9.43 -16.23
CA CYS A 968 17.03 8.67 -14.99
C CYS A 968 16.27 9.45 -13.90
N PRO A 969 15.11 8.95 -13.42
CA PRO A 969 14.36 9.62 -12.36
C PRO A 969 15.02 9.50 -10.99
N TYR A 970 16.06 8.67 -10.86
CA TYR A 970 16.81 8.42 -9.62
C TYR A 970 18.15 9.16 -9.56
N GLY A 971 18.53 9.87 -10.62
CA GLY A 971 19.82 10.56 -10.70
C GLY A 971 21.04 9.62 -10.62
N ALA A 972 20.89 8.34 -10.97
CA ALA A 972 21.97 7.36 -10.87
C ALA A 972 23.14 7.60 -11.85
N PRO A 973 22.92 8.04 -13.11
CA PRO A 973 24.02 8.36 -14.04
C PRO A 973 24.58 9.76 -13.79
N SER A 974 25.89 9.89 -13.67
CA SER A 974 26.62 11.15 -13.63
C SER A 974 27.73 11.18 -14.68
N ILE A 975 28.23 12.38 -15.03
CA ILE A 975 29.44 12.54 -15.83
C ILE A 975 30.65 12.54 -14.90
N ILE A 976 31.66 11.78 -15.27
CA ILE A 976 32.98 11.74 -14.64
C ILE A 976 34.04 11.95 -15.70
N THR A 977 35.23 12.32 -15.25
CA THR A 977 36.45 12.25 -16.06
C THR A 977 37.10 10.90 -15.80
N ASP A 978 37.37 10.13 -16.85
CA ASP A 978 38.12 8.88 -16.74
C ASP A 978 39.63 9.11 -16.55
N GLU A 979 40.40 8.03 -16.38
CA GLU A 979 41.85 8.09 -16.14
C GLU A 979 42.63 8.74 -17.29
N ASP A 980 42.08 8.70 -18.51
CA ASP A 980 42.66 9.30 -19.72
C ASP A 980 42.21 10.76 -19.94
N GLY A 981 41.45 11.34 -19.01
CA GLY A 981 40.96 12.72 -19.10
C GLY A 981 39.70 12.89 -19.96
N ASN A 982 39.10 11.81 -20.46
CA ASN A 982 37.88 11.87 -21.27
C ASN A 982 36.64 11.94 -20.38
N LEU A 983 35.63 12.69 -20.83
CA LEU A 983 34.32 12.70 -20.18
C LEU A 983 33.58 11.41 -20.49
N LYS A 984 33.12 10.72 -19.45
CA LYS A 984 32.34 9.47 -19.53
C LYS A 984 31.19 9.50 -18.55
N SER A 985 30.11 8.80 -18.88
CA SER A 985 29.03 8.58 -17.94
C SER A 985 29.36 7.41 -17.01
N LYS A 986 29.03 7.51 -15.72
CA LYS A 986 29.15 6.42 -14.72
C LYS A 986 27.83 6.23 -13.98
N ILE A 987 27.46 4.99 -13.72
CA ILE A 987 26.28 4.64 -12.93
C ILE A 987 26.67 4.54 -11.47
N ASN A 988 26.02 5.32 -10.61
CA ASN A 988 25.94 5.01 -9.19
C ASN A 988 25.06 3.76 -9.01
N GLN A 989 25.70 2.64 -8.66
CA GLN A 989 25.06 1.34 -8.57
C GLN A 989 23.97 1.28 -7.49
N VAL A 990 24.11 2.09 -6.44
CA VAL A 990 23.19 2.15 -5.29
C VAL A 990 21.90 2.85 -5.66
N LEU A 991 22.01 3.96 -6.39
CA LEU A 991 20.86 4.75 -6.83
C LEU A 991 20.12 4.07 -7.98
N CYS A 992 20.77 3.16 -8.70
CA CYS A 992 20.17 2.50 -9.85
C CYS A 992 19.11 1.47 -9.41
N LYS A 993 17.83 1.74 -9.73
CA LYS A 993 16.71 0.81 -9.45
C LYS A 993 16.46 -0.23 -10.54
N GLY A 994 17.30 -0.29 -11.57
CA GLY A 994 17.18 -1.35 -12.59
C GLY A 994 16.06 -1.17 -13.64
N CYS A 995 15.50 0.04 -13.81
CA CYS A 995 14.35 0.25 -14.71
C CYS A 995 14.68 0.09 -16.21
N GLY A 996 15.93 0.27 -16.62
CA GLY A 996 16.37 0.12 -18.02
C GLY A 996 16.05 1.27 -18.97
N VAL A 997 15.51 2.40 -18.47
CA VAL A 997 15.18 3.56 -19.31
C VAL A 997 16.43 4.17 -19.96
N CYS A 998 17.53 4.31 -19.20
CA CYS A 998 18.79 4.84 -19.73
C CYS A 998 19.41 3.90 -20.77
N ALA A 999 19.40 2.59 -20.52
CA ALA A 999 19.88 1.57 -21.45
C ALA A 999 19.17 1.67 -22.80
N ALA A 1000 17.85 1.69 -22.76
CA ALA A 1000 17.03 1.67 -23.95
C ALA A 1000 16.83 3.05 -24.61
N GLY A 1001 17.45 4.10 -24.06
CA GLY A 1001 17.54 5.44 -24.63
C GLY A 1001 18.96 5.86 -25.03
N CYS A 1002 19.97 5.01 -24.80
CA CYS A 1002 21.35 5.32 -25.16
C CYS A 1002 21.52 5.31 -26.69
N PRO A 1003 21.95 6.41 -27.32
CA PRO A 1003 22.03 6.49 -28.78
C PRO A 1003 23.15 5.63 -29.38
N VAL A 1004 24.16 5.30 -28.58
CA VAL A 1004 25.36 4.53 -28.97
C VAL A 1004 25.40 3.13 -28.35
N ASN A 1005 24.30 2.68 -27.71
CA ASN A 1005 24.19 1.41 -27.01
C ASN A 1005 25.33 1.12 -26.01
N ALA A 1006 25.90 2.17 -25.41
CA ALA A 1006 26.95 2.04 -24.40
C ALA A 1006 26.43 1.50 -23.06
N ILE A 1007 25.11 1.40 -22.86
CA ILE A 1007 24.51 1.08 -21.57
C ILE A 1007 23.74 -0.23 -21.67
N THR A 1008 24.10 -1.20 -20.82
CA THR A 1008 23.37 -2.48 -20.68
C THR A 1008 22.71 -2.58 -19.30
N MET A 1009 21.74 -3.48 -19.16
CA MET A 1009 21.11 -3.80 -17.88
C MET A 1009 21.51 -5.19 -17.42
N LYS A 1010 22.13 -5.28 -16.25
CA LYS A 1010 22.49 -6.57 -15.64
C LYS A 1010 21.24 -7.42 -15.43
N HIS A 1011 21.33 -8.71 -15.81
CA HIS A 1011 20.25 -9.71 -15.77
C HIS A 1011 19.02 -9.41 -16.68
N PHE A 1012 19.06 -8.31 -17.44
CA PHE A 1012 18.10 -7.98 -18.51
C PHE A 1012 18.85 -7.35 -19.69
N THR A 1013 19.94 -7.98 -20.13
CA THR A 1013 20.82 -7.45 -21.19
C THR A 1013 20.10 -7.47 -22.54
N ASP A 1014 20.61 -6.71 -23.51
CA ASP A 1014 20.05 -6.75 -24.86
C ASP A 1014 20.20 -8.17 -25.45
N ASP A 1015 21.31 -8.87 -25.18
CA ASP A 1015 21.53 -10.23 -25.69
C ASP A 1015 20.54 -11.24 -25.11
N GLN A 1016 20.24 -11.15 -23.81
CA GLN A 1016 19.22 -11.97 -23.16
C GLN A 1016 17.83 -11.74 -23.77
N ILE A 1017 17.46 -10.48 -24.04
CA ILE A 1017 16.15 -10.16 -24.62
C ILE A 1017 16.08 -10.60 -26.08
N LYS A 1018 17.13 -10.30 -26.87
CA LYS A 1018 17.20 -10.69 -28.29
C LYS A 1018 17.23 -12.21 -28.46
N SER A 1019 17.90 -12.95 -27.59
CA SER A 1019 17.90 -14.42 -27.67
C SER A 1019 16.51 -15.00 -27.42
N MET A 1020 15.73 -14.46 -26.48
CA MET A 1020 14.33 -14.83 -26.28
C MET A 1020 13.45 -14.49 -27.51
N ILE A 1021 13.69 -13.33 -28.15
CA ILE A 1021 12.96 -12.93 -29.35
C ILE A 1021 13.22 -13.92 -30.50
N ASN A 1022 14.49 -14.21 -30.77
CA ASN A 1022 14.90 -15.05 -31.89
C ASN A 1022 14.44 -16.51 -31.68
N SER A 1023 14.61 -17.04 -30.47
CA SER A 1023 14.22 -18.42 -30.15
C SER A 1023 12.71 -18.67 -30.11
N ALA A 1024 11.88 -17.63 -30.00
CA ALA A 1024 10.45 -17.75 -30.16
C ALA A 1024 10.04 -18.23 -31.58
N TYR A 1025 10.93 -18.11 -32.57
CA TYR A 1025 10.69 -18.44 -33.99
C TYR A 1025 11.65 -19.49 -34.58
N GLU A 1026 12.59 -20.03 -33.80
CA GLU A 1026 13.56 -21.05 -34.27
C GLU A 1026 12.89 -22.31 -34.82
N GLU A 1027 11.71 -22.67 -34.31
CA GLU A 1027 10.91 -23.77 -34.84
C GLU A 1027 9.51 -23.28 -35.24
N THR A 1028 9.07 -23.66 -36.43
CA THR A 1028 7.72 -23.40 -36.93
C THR A 1028 6.73 -24.33 -36.25
N SER A 1029 6.30 -23.98 -35.03
CA SER A 1029 5.00 -24.46 -34.55
C SER A 1029 3.90 -24.02 -35.53
N GLN A 1030 2.89 -24.85 -35.77
CA GLN A 1030 1.80 -24.60 -36.73
C GLN A 1030 0.85 -23.45 -36.33
N GLU A 1031 1.25 -22.66 -35.33
CA GLU A 1031 0.38 -21.72 -34.65
C GLU A 1031 0.52 -20.31 -35.22
N GLU A 1032 -0.49 -19.82 -35.94
CA GLU A 1032 -0.52 -18.47 -36.48
C GLU A 1032 -1.74 -17.66 -35.99
N PRO A 1033 -1.57 -16.35 -35.66
CA PRO A 1033 -0.33 -15.59 -35.67
C PRO A 1033 0.53 -15.82 -34.41
N LYS A 1034 1.85 -15.61 -34.52
CA LYS A 1034 2.77 -15.54 -33.37
C LYS A 1034 3.09 -14.09 -33.01
N ILE A 1035 2.94 -13.75 -31.73
CA ILE A 1035 3.07 -12.37 -31.24
C ILE A 1035 4.10 -12.32 -30.12
N ILE A 1036 5.13 -11.47 -30.27
CA ILE A 1036 6.05 -11.18 -29.16
C ILE A 1036 5.37 -10.18 -28.23
N THR A 1037 5.21 -10.54 -26.96
CA THR A 1037 4.56 -9.68 -25.97
C THR A 1037 5.53 -9.30 -24.87
N PHE A 1038 5.91 -8.03 -24.77
CA PHE A 1038 6.74 -7.54 -23.67
C PHE A 1038 5.89 -7.12 -22.48
N LEU A 1039 6.14 -7.73 -21.32
CA LEU A 1039 5.37 -7.51 -20.10
C LEU A 1039 6.24 -6.82 -19.03
N CYS A 1040 5.81 -5.65 -18.57
CA CYS A 1040 6.35 -5.04 -17.35
C CYS A 1040 6.10 -5.95 -16.13
N ASN A 1041 7.15 -6.23 -15.35
CA ASN A 1041 7.13 -7.14 -14.20
C ASN A 1041 6.03 -6.82 -13.18
N TRP A 1042 5.87 -5.54 -12.82
CA TRP A 1042 5.03 -5.13 -11.69
C TRP A 1042 3.54 -5.21 -11.96
N CYS A 1043 3.09 -4.60 -13.06
CA CYS A 1043 1.66 -4.48 -13.35
C CYS A 1043 1.21 -5.49 -14.40
N SER A 1044 1.78 -5.44 -15.62
CA SER A 1044 1.23 -6.24 -16.71
C SER A 1044 1.54 -7.73 -16.59
N TYR A 1045 2.72 -8.12 -16.10
CA TYR A 1045 3.04 -9.53 -15.90
C TYR A 1045 2.15 -10.12 -14.80
N ALA A 1046 1.95 -9.41 -13.70
CA ALA A 1046 0.99 -9.79 -12.66
C ALA A 1046 -0.47 -9.79 -13.15
N GLY A 1047 -0.85 -8.87 -14.06
CA GLY A 1047 -2.16 -8.88 -14.71
C GLY A 1047 -2.35 -10.11 -15.60
N ALA A 1048 -1.32 -10.51 -16.34
CA ALA A 1048 -1.31 -11.76 -17.09
C ALA A 1048 -1.39 -12.98 -16.16
N ASP A 1049 -0.71 -12.95 -15.01
CA ASP A 1049 -0.80 -14.01 -14.00
C ASP A 1049 -2.22 -14.10 -13.42
N ASN A 1050 -2.86 -12.96 -13.16
CA ASN A 1050 -4.23 -12.88 -12.67
C ASN A 1050 -5.22 -13.45 -13.69
N ALA A 1051 -5.01 -13.22 -14.99
CA ALA A 1051 -5.80 -13.88 -16.03
C ALA A 1051 -5.72 -15.41 -15.89
N GLY A 1052 -4.54 -15.96 -15.59
CA GLY A 1052 -4.35 -17.38 -15.29
C GLY A 1052 -5.02 -17.83 -14.00
N VAL A 1053 -4.81 -17.13 -12.89
CA VAL A 1053 -5.45 -17.44 -11.60
C VAL A 1053 -6.98 -17.47 -11.75
N SER A 1054 -7.53 -16.54 -12.52
CA SER A 1054 -8.96 -16.40 -12.79
C SER A 1054 -9.47 -17.28 -13.93
N ARG A 1055 -8.59 -18.05 -14.59
CA ARG A 1055 -8.91 -18.97 -15.70
C ARG A 1055 -9.53 -18.29 -16.93
N PHE A 1056 -9.23 -17.01 -17.16
CA PHE A 1056 -9.69 -16.30 -18.35
C PHE A 1056 -8.96 -16.83 -19.58
N GLN A 1057 -9.68 -17.53 -20.45
CA GLN A 1057 -9.10 -18.10 -21.66
C GLN A 1057 -8.81 -17.01 -22.70
N TYR A 1058 -7.68 -17.12 -23.40
CA TYR A 1058 -7.28 -16.28 -24.52
C TYR A 1058 -6.38 -17.06 -25.49
N PRO A 1059 -6.19 -16.63 -26.76
CA PRO A 1059 -5.41 -17.41 -27.73
C PRO A 1059 -3.98 -17.73 -27.30
N THR A 1060 -3.48 -18.92 -27.68
CA THR A 1060 -2.11 -19.39 -27.41
C THR A 1060 -1.02 -18.56 -28.12
N SER A 1061 -1.40 -17.70 -29.09
CA SER A 1061 -0.55 -16.92 -30.01
C SER A 1061 0.58 -16.09 -29.40
N ILE A 1062 0.53 -15.73 -28.12
CA ILE A 1062 1.53 -14.85 -27.51
C ILE A 1062 2.77 -15.62 -27.02
N ARG A 1063 3.95 -14.99 -27.12
CA ARG A 1063 5.23 -15.41 -26.53
C ARG A 1063 5.69 -14.31 -25.57
N PRO A 1064 5.42 -14.46 -24.26
CA PRO A 1064 5.66 -13.42 -23.28
C PRO A 1064 7.15 -13.26 -22.95
N ILE A 1065 7.65 -12.03 -22.95
CA ILE A 1065 8.99 -11.64 -22.51
C ILE A 1065 8.86 -10.69 -21.32
N ARG A 1066 9.28 -11.15 -20.14
CA ARG A 1066 9.27 -10.34 -18.92
C ARG A 1066 10.45 -9.36 -18.92
N VAL A 1067 10.15 -8.09 -18.65
CA VAL A 1067 11.13 -7.03 -18.37
C VAL A 1067 10.75 -6.33 -17.07
N MET A 1068 11.72 -5.81 -16.31
CA MET A 1068 11.42 -5.11 -15.05
C MET A 1068 10.49 -3.92 -15.24
N CYS A 1069 10.70 -3.17 -16.31
CA CYS A 1069 9.86 -2.05 -16.70
C CYS A 1069 9.64 -2.08 -18.21
N SER A 1070 8.49 -1.62 -18.69
CA SER A 1070 8.32 -1.34 -20.12
C SER A 1070 9.36 -0.32 -20.62
N GLY A 1071 9.86 0.55 -19.73
CA GLY A 1071 10.97 1.47 -19.94
C GLY A 1071 12.24 0.81 -20.49
N ARG A 1072 12.44 -0.50 -20.28
CA ARG A 1072 13.58 -1.26 -20.81
C ARG A 1072 13.50 -1.54 -22.32
N ILE A 1073 12.32 -1.45 -22.93
CA ILE A 1073 12.09 -1.90 -24.31
C ILE A 1073 12.60 -0.85 -25.29
N SER A 1074 13.71 -1.13 -25.97
CA SER A 1074 14.28 -0.24 -26.98
C SER A 1074 13.56 -0.38 -28.32
N ILE A 1075 13.74 0.61 -29.20
CA ILE A 1075 13.28 0.50 -30.60
C ILE A 1075 13.96 -0.71 -31.28
N LEU A 1076 15.23 -0.98 -30.96
CA LEU A 1076 15.96 -2.11 -31.51
C LEU A 1076 15.34 -3.46 -31.13
N HIS A 1077 14.79 -3.61 -29.91
CA HIS A 1077 14.04 -4.83 -29.56
C HIS A 1077 12.77 -5.01 -30.38
N ILE A 1078 12.05 -3.91 -30.64
CA ILE A 1078 10.83 -3.95 -31.46
C ILE A 1078 11.18 -4.36 -32.90
N LEU A 1079 12.21 -3.75 -33.47
CA LEU A 1079 12.66 -4.06 -34.82
C LEU A 1079 13.22 -5.48 -34.92
N GLU A 1080 13.96 -5.94 -33.91
CA GLU A 1080 14.46 -7.31 -33.83
C GLU A 1080 13.32 -8.33 -33.83
N ALA A 1081 12.22 -8.07 -33.11
CA ALA A 1081 11.06 -8.95 -33.11
C ALA A 1081 10.44 -9.09 -34.51
N PHE A 1082 10.30 -7.99 -35.25
CA PHE A 1082 9.85 -8.07 -36.64
C PHE A 1082 10.87 -8.74 -37.56
N ARG A 1083 12.17 -8.50 -37.36
CA ARG A 1083 13.26 -9.16 -38.10
C ARG A 1083 13.24 -10.68 -37.89
N ALA A 1084 12.94 -11.12 -36.67
CA ALA A 1084 12.84 -12.54 -36.30
C ALA A 1084 11.58 -13.23 -36.86
N GLY A 1085 10.64 -12.48 -37.44
CA GLY A 1085 9.43 -13.01 -38.06
C GLY A 1085 8.14 -12.78 -37.28
N ALA A 1086 8.11 -11.89 -36.28
CA ALA A 1086 6.90 -11.66 -35.49
C ALA A 1086 5.74 -11.09 -36.31
N ASP A 1087 4.56 -11.72 -36.18
CA ASP A 1087 3.34 -11.26 -36.84
C ASP A 1087 2.82 -9.97 -36.19
N GLY A 1088 3.03 -9.84 -34.89
CA GLY A 1088 2.78 -8.62 -34.14
C GLY A 1088 3.73 -8.50 -32.95
N VAL A 1089 3.89 -7.27 -32.48
CA VAL A 1089 4.59 -6.95 -31.24
C VAL A 1089 3.62 -6.22 -30.33
N LEU A 1090 3.41 -6.72 -29.12
CA LEU A 1090 2.57 -6.08 -28.11
C LEU A 1090 3.43 -5.67 -26.92
N ILE A 1091 3.35 -4.41 -26.51
CA ILE A 1091 4.02 -3.92 -25.31
C ILE A 1091 2.96 -3.56 -24.29
N THR A 1092 3.11 -4.06 -23.06
CA THR A 1092 2.20 -3.72 -21.96
C THR A 1092 2.95 -3.27 -20.71
N GLY A 1093 2.33 -2.37 -19.95
CA GLY A 1093 2.94 -1.77 -18.76
C GLY A 1093 1.93 -1.26 -17.74
N CYS A 1094 2.43 -0.62 -16.69
CA CYS A 1094 1.59 0.05 -15.70
C CYS A 1094 0.84 1.23 -16.32
N HIS A 1095 -0.34 1.53 -15.79
CA HIS A 1095 -1.11 2.73 -16.12
C HIS A 1095 -0.29 4.00 -15.96
N ILE A 1096 -0.61 5.00 -16.78
CA ILE A 1096 0.02 6.31 -16.72
C ILE A 1096 -0.32 6.94 -15.35
N GLY A 1097 0.70 7.30 -14.59
CA GLY A 1097 0.58 7.72 -13.19
C GLY A 1097 1.00 6.65 -12.17
N ASP A 1098 0.85 5.36 -12.52
CA ASP A 1098 1.04 4.23 -11.59
C ASP A 1098 2.37 3.48 -11.83
N CYS A 1099 3.33 4.14 -12.47
CA CYS A 1099 4.61 3.50 -12.80
C CYS A 1099 5.44 3.25 -11.55
N HIS A 1100 5.76 1.98 -11.28
CA HIS A 1100 6.65 1.59 -10.17
C HIS A 1100 8.08 2.14 -10.31
N TYR A 1101 8.44 2.57 -11.53
CA TYR A 1101 9.71 3.23 -11.81
C TYR A 1101 9.55 4.71 -12.18
N ILE A 1102 8.52 5.37 -11.64
CA ILE A 1102 8.21 6.81 -11.77
C ILE A 1102 7.79 7.21 -13.20
N SER A 1103 8.68 7.10 -14.18
CA SER A 1103 8.48 7.63 -15.53
C SER A 1103 8.62 6.60 -16.66
N GLY A 1104 8.95 5.35 -16.36
CA GLY A 1104 9.32 4.35 -17.36
C GLY A 1104 8.27 4.12 -18.47
N ASN A 1105 6.99 4.14 -18.14
CA ASN A 1105 5.90 3.98 -19.12
C ASN A 1105 5.76 5.19 -20.07
N PHE A 1106 5.98 6.42 -19.60
CA PHE A 1106 6.02 7.61 -20.46
C PHE A 1106 7.14 7.53 -21.51
N HIS A 1107 8.33 7.04 -21.12
CA HIS A 1107 9.44 6.83 -22.06
C HIS A 1107 9.12 5.75 -23.11
N THR A 1108 8.42 4.69 -22.70
CA THR A 1108 7.93 3.65 -23.63
C THR A 1108 6.93 4.23 -24.63
N GLN A 1109 5.95 5.00 -24.17
CA GLN A 1109 4.94 5.61 -25.04
C GLN A 1109 5.58 6.47 -26.15
N ARG A 1110 6.57 7.28 -25.79
CA ARG A 1110 7.33 8.10 -26.75
C ARG A 1110 8.07 7.23 -27.78
N ARG A 1111 8.75 6.18 -27.33
CA ARG A 1111 9.50 5.28 -28.24
C ARG A 1111 8.61 4.45 -29.14
N VAL A 1112 7.47 3.96 -28.66
CA VAL A 1112 6.50 3.25 -29.50
C VAL A 1112 5.96 4.16 -30.60
N LYS A 1113 5.65 5.43 -30.28
CA LYS A 1113 5.25 6.42 -31.29
C LYS A 1113 6.33 6.61 -32.36
N THR A 1114 7.60 6.66 -31.97
CA THR A 1114 8.72 6.72 -32.92
C THR A 1114 8.87 5.43 -33.72
N ALA A 1115 8.78 4.26 -33.08
CA ALA A 1115 8.89 2.96 -33.72
C ALA A 1115 7.79 2.76 -34.78
N LYS A 1116 6.53 3.14 -34.50
CA LYS A 1116 5.44 3.11 -35.49
C LYS A 1116 5.78 3.88 -36.76
N LYS A 1117 6.37 5.07 -36.65
CA LYS A 1117 6.82 5.86 -37.81
C LYS A 1117 7.96 5.19 -38.58
N ILE A 1118 8.85 4.49 -37.88
CA ILE A 1118 9.94 3.73 -38.51
C ILE A 1118 9.36 2.53 -39.29
N LEU A 1119 8.44 1.78 -38.67
CA LEU A 1119 7.77 0.63 -39.28
C LEU A 1119 7.04 1.03 -40.58
N GLU A 1120 6.30 2.15 -40.55
CA GLU A 1120 5.62 2.69 -41.73
C GLU A 1120 6.59 2.93 -42.89
N LYS A 1121 7.76 3.53 -42.61
CA LYS A 1121 8.78 3.82 -43.62
C LYS A 1121 9.45 2.57 -44.20
N VAL A 1122 9.51 1.47 -43.44
CA VAL A 1122 10.08 0.19 -43.90
C VAL A 1122 9.01 -0.76 -44.45
N GLY A 1123 7.79 -0.28 -44.67
CA GLY A 1123 6.70 -1.05 -45.29
C GLY A 1123 6.01 -2.05 -44.36
N ILE A 1124 6.20 -1.95 -43.03
CA ILE A 1124 5.49 -2.76 -42.04
C ILE A 1124 4.30 -1.94 -41.52
N ASN A 1125 3.10 -2.51 -41.58
CA ASN A 1125 1.91 -1.84 -41.07
C ASN A 1125 2.10 -1.47 -39.56
N PRO A 1126 2.06 -0.18 -39.17
CA PRO A 1126 2.29 0.26 -37.80
C PRO A 1126 1.32 -0.32 -36.77
N GLU A 1127 0.15 -0.78 -37.22
CA GLU A 1127 -0.87 -1.39 -36.38
C GLU A 1127 -0.52 -2.82 -35.93
N ARG A 1128 0.57 -3.39 -36.49
CA ARG A 1128 1.21 -4.61 -35.96
C ARG A 1128 2.00 -4.37 -34.67
N LEU A 1129 2.20 -3.12 -34.26
CA LEU A 1129 2.80 -2.73 -32.98
C LEU A 1129 1.74 -2.17 -32.03
N GLY A 1130 1.38 -2.93 -31.00
CA GLY A 1130 0.44 -2.55 -29.96
C GLY A 1130 1.13 -1.98 -28.70
N LEU A 1131 0.45 -1.06 -28.02
CA LEU A 1131 0.84 -0.55 -26.70
C LEU A 1131 -0.41 -0.38 -25.84
N GLU A 1132 -0.44 -1.05 -24.69
CA GLU A 1132 -1.56 -0.98 -23.76
C GLU A 1132 -1.12 -0.97 -22.29
N TRP A 1133 -2.00 -0.46 -21.43
CA TRP A 1133 -1.73 -0.35 -19.99
C TRP A 1133 -2.63 -1.27 -19.18
N ILE A 1134 -2.00 -2.12 -18.37
CA ILE A 1134 -2.62 -3.22 -17.63
C ILE A 1134 -2.14 -3.16 -16.18
N SER A 1135 -3.09 -3.01 -15.25
CA SER A 1135 -2.88 -3.19 -13.81
C SER A 1135 -2.82 -4.68 -13.45
N ALA A 1136 -2.21 -4.98 -12.31
CA ALA A 1136 -2.06 -6.34 -11.81
C ALA A 1136 -3.39 -7.04 -11.45
N SER A 1137 -4.48 -6.29 -11.22
CA SER A 1137 -5.83 -6.83 -11.03
C SER A 1137 -6.62 -7.04 -12.33
N GLU A 1138 -6.16 -6.48 -13.44
CA GLU A 1138 -6.92 -6.39 -14.70
C GLU A 1138 -6.80 -7.66 -15.57
N GLY A 1139 -6.89 -8.85 -14.97
CA GLY A 1139 -6.72 -10.13 -15.69
C GLY A 1139 -7.73 -10.34 -16.83
N ASN A 1140 -8.98 -9.92 -16.65
CA ASN A 1140 -10.01 -10.01 -17.69
C ASN A 1140 -9.70 -9.08 -18.87
N LYS A 1141 -9.33 -7.82 -18.57
CA LYS A 1141 -8.92 -6.84 -19.56
C LYS A 1141 -7.71 -7.33 -20.35
N TYR A 1142 -6.71 -7.90 -19.67
CA TYR A 1142 -5.56 -8.51 -20.33
C TYR A 1142 -6.00 -9.62 -21.30
N ALA A 1143 -6.84 -10.56 -20.86
CA ALA A 1143 -7.32 -11.65 -21.71
C ALA A 1143 -8.09 -11.13 -22.94
N ASN A 1144 -8.92 -10.10 -22.78
CA ASN A 1144 -9.66 -9.49 -23.89
C ASN A 1144 -8.73 -8.74 -24.85
N LEU A 1145 -7.76 -7.97 -24.32
CA LEU A 1145 -6.72 -7.34 -25.12
C LEU A 1145 -5.99 -8.35 -26.02
N ILE A 1146 -5.61 -9.51 -25.49
CA ILE A 1146 -4.94 -10.53 -26.30
C ILE A 1146 -5.86 -11.04 -27.42
N LYS A 1147 -7.15 -11.30 -27.14
CA LYS A 1147 -8.12 -11.71 -28.17
C LYS A 1147 -8.24 -10.67 -29.27
N ASP A 1148 -8.44 -9.41 -28.89
CA ASP A 1148 -8.65 -8.31 -29.82
C ASP A 1148 -7.41 -8.07 -30.70
N PHE A 1149 -6.22 -8.08 -30.08
CA PHE A 1149 -4.98 -7.90 -30.82
C PHE A 1149 -4.69 -9.08 -31.77
N VAL A 1150 -4.92 -10.32 -31.34
CA VAL A 1150 -4.75 -11.50 -32.22
C VAL A 1150 -5.69 -11.44 -33.42
N ASN A 1151 -6.97 -11.07 -33.21
CA ASN A 1151 -7.93 -10.92 -34.30
C ASN A 1151 -7.49 -9.84 -35.30
N LYS A 1152 -7.04 -8.70 -34.78
CA LYS A 1152 -6.50 -7.60 -35.59
C LYS A 1152 -5.30 -8.05 -36.45
N ILE A 1153 -4.35 -8.81 -35.89
CA ILE A 1153 -3.21 -9.32 -36.67
C ILE A 1153 -3.66 -10.30 -37.75
N LYS A 1154 -4.64 -11.16 -37.48
CA LYS A 1154 -5.23 -12.08 -38.48
C LYS A 1154 -5.86 -11.33 -39.65
N GLU A 1155 -6.59 -10.25 -39.37
CA GLU A 1155 -7.20 -9.40 -40.41
C GLU A 1155 -6.14 -8.70 -41.27
N LEU A 1156 -5.09 -8.17 -40.66
CA LEU A 1156 -3.98 -7.53 -41.38
C LEU A 1156 -3.26 -8.51 -42.31
N LYS A 1157 -3.02 -9.76 -41.87
CA LYS A 1157 -2.43 -10.81 -42.71
C LYS A 1157 -3.31 -11.14 -43.93
N LYS A 1158 -4.62 -11.35 -43.71
CA LYS A 1158 -5.57 -11.64 -44.81
C LYS A 1158 -5.59 -10.53 -45.86
N ASN A 1159 -5.57 -9.27 -45.43
CA ASN A 1159 -5.54 -8.13 -46.34
C ASN A 1159 -4.22 -8.09 -47.13
N GLN A 1160 -3.09 -8.36 -46.50
CA GLN A 1160 -1.79 -8.41 -47.17
C GLN A 1160 -1.70 -9.54 -48.21
N GLU A 1161 -2.22 -10.73 -47.88
CA GLU A 1161 -2.31 -11.87 -48.81
C GLU A 1161 -3.26 -11.58 -49.97
N MET A 1162 -4.38 -10.91 -49.72
CA MET A 1162 -5.35 -10.51 -50.75
C MET A 1162 -4.75 -9.48 -51.70
N VAL A 1163 -4.03 -8.47 -51.20
CA VAL A 1163 -3.30 -7.49 -52.03
C VAL A 1163 -2.22 -8.19 -52.87
N LEU A 1164 -1.45 -9.12 -52.28
CA LEU A 1164 -0.45 -9.90 -53.02
C LEU A 1164 -1.06 -10.85 -54.06
N LYS A 1165 -2.28 -11.35 -53.84
CA LYS A 1165 -3.04 -12.14 -54.81
C LYS A 1165 -3.65 -11.31 -55.93
N ILE A 1166 -4.00 -10.04 -55.67
CA ILE A 1166 -4.51 -9.11 -56.69
C ILE A 1166 -3.35 -8.53 -57.53
N ALA A 1167 -2.16 -8.40 -56.94
CA ALA A 1167 -0.95 -7.90 -57.61
C ALA A 1167 -0.21 -8.96 -58.45
N LYS A 1168 -0.52 -10.24 -58.25
CA LYS A 1168 -0.08 -11.38 -59.10
C LYS A 1168 -1.13 -11.66 -60.15
#